data_AF-A0A534RV57-F1
#
_entry.id   AF-A0A534RV57-F1
#
_cell.length_a   1.000
_cell.length_b   1.000
_cell.length_c   1.000
_cell.angle_alpha   90.00
_cell.angle_beta   90.00
_cell.angle_gamma   90.00
#
_symmetry.space_group_name_H-M   'P 1'
#
loop_
_entity.id
_entity.type
_entity.pdbx_description
1 polymer ?
#
loop_
_entity_poly.entity_id
_entity_poly.type
_entity_poly.pdbx_seq_one_letter_code
_entity_poly.pdbx_strand_id
1 'polypeptide(L)'
;AHHGSMARRLRLDAEERLKSGAVPVVVATASLELGIDIGSVDLVCHVGAPRAIATLIQRIGRSGHARGAVPRGISFPLTRDDLVQTAAAVRAVRAGELDRLCVPENPLDILAQQCAATVATGEIGVEELWALVRRAHSFRRLARDDFDAVVDMLAEGVATRRGRRGALVHLDRVHGRLRPRRGTRLAAITSGGAIPDTADYDVVEEPAGLTVGKVNEDFAVESMAGDIFLLGNRSWRIRRVEAGRVRVEDAGGAPPTIPFWLGEAPARTRELSAAVSALRAEVGARLGDRGAAVAWLGAECGLTPDGAEQIVGYLAEGQAGLGALPTDRCVVAERFFDEAGGMQLVVHAPFGGRINRAWGYALRKRFCVTFDFELQAAATDDGFVLSLGPQHSFPLDGVFGMVRRERLVEDLTQATLAAPMFANRWRWNATRALALLRFQGGRRVPMPLQRMRADDLLAAVFPAQAACADNATGPIVVPDHPLVRETLDNCLHEAMDTEGLDAVLAEIERGAIATRVIDTPAPSVLSHEILHSNPYTYLDDAPLEERRARAVALRRMDPDLAGGLGALDVAAIAAVRAEAWPDVRDADELHDALSSLGLVPDAEVEAAGWAGLAAELVAARRATWASDGAWRALVAAERVVLVRRLVPAARFEPQPVEVAAPRGEDLAEEDARRAVSGGWLECTGPITAEALAARTGLARPAIDVGLAALEHTGVALRGRFTPGAAAEEWCERGLLARIHRLTLARLRREIEPVSAAELMRFLFRWQHVETGTQLHGRPGLLEVIGQLQGLELPARAWETQVLPSRIARYDPADLEHLCLAGAVVWGRLRTGAPEADGTPPRRGQAPSRALPLALVLREDLGWLLAPAQPGSATVMAAAAQAVLGFLEHHGASFVGDIARGTALLPAQVEDALWTLVARGLVTGDGMAALRALLAGPERRRRRRLAAIGAGRPRLVAAGRWSLLRRVGDEADAGPMPLARQLLRRYGVVTRELMAREPRVSSWRALLGALRTLEARGEVRGGRFVAGLVGEQFALPEAVETLRAVRRRHEPGEVVIVAAADPLNLVGILLPGPRLPATAREVVAFRDGVPVETGDLGAVLSRLGRPSRATGARR
;
A
#
# COMPACT_ATOMS: atom_id res chain seq x y z
N ALA A 1 -1.13 14.98 -23.23
CA ALA A 1 -0.41 13.74 -22.90
C ALA A 1 0.48 13.36 -24.09
N HIS A 2 1.59 12.67 -23.86
CA HIS A 2 2.51 12.23 -24.91
C HIS A 2 3.15 10.86 -24.54
N HIS A 3 2.83 9.81 -25.28
CA HIS A 3 3.42 8.48 -25.08
C HIS A 3 3.50 7.70 -26.39
N GLY A 4 4.35 6.68 -26.46
CA GLY A 4 4.65 5.93 -27.69
C GLY A 4 3.42 5.27 -28.34
N SER A 5 2.42 4.90 -27.54
CA SER A 5 1.16 4.31 -28.02
C SER A 5 0.23 5.31 -28.70
N MET A 6 0.50 6.62 -28.67
CA MET A 6 -0.30 7.62 -29.39
C MET A 6 0.06 7.67 -30.88
N ALA A 7 -0.95 7.93 -31.72
CA ALA A 7 -0.76 8.15 -33.15
C ALA A 7 0.25 9.28 -33.43
N ARG A 8 1.09 9.11 -34.47
CA ARG A 8 2.15 10.06 -34.86
C ARG A 8 1.65 11.49 -35.01
N ARG A 9 0.48 11.68 -35.65
CA ARG A 9 -0.11 13.01 -35.88
C ARG A 9 -0.42 13.73 -34.56
N LEU A 10 -0.95 13.03 -33.57
CA LEU A 10 -1.27 13.60 -32.26
C LEU A 10 0.00 13.93 -31.45
N ARG A 11 1.05 13.12 -31.60
CA ARG A 11 2.35 13.38 -30.97
C ARG A 11 3.00 14.65 -31.52
N LEU A 12 3.06 14.79 -32.85
CA LEU A 12 3.61 15.99 -33.50
C LEU A 12 2.82 17.27 -33.15
N ASP A 13 1.49 17.21 -33.10
CA ASP A 13 0.67 18.35 -32.64
C ASP A 13 1.00 18.74 -31.20
N ALA A 14 1.15 17.76 -30.30
CA ALA A 14 1.51 18.02 -28.91
C ALA A 14 2.92 18.61 -28.78
N GLU A 15 3.89 18.09 -29.54
CA GLU A 15 5.27 18.61 -29.60
C GLU A 15 5.30 20.06 -30.10
N GLU A 16 4.60 20.37 -31.21
CA GLU A 16 4.56 21.70 -31.81
C GLU A 16 3.89 22.72 -30.89
N ARG A 17 2.75 22.36 -30.28
CA ARG A 17 2.03 23.23 -29.34
C ARG A 17 2.80 23.47 -28.04
N LEU A 18 3.59 22.51 -27.60
CA LEU A 18 4.47 22.68 -26.46
C LEU A 18 5.64 23.61 -26.81
N LYS A 19 6.25 23.40 -27.97
CA LYS A 19 7.34 24.25 -28.48
C LYS A 19 6.90 25.70 -28.71
N SER A 20 5.67 25.92 -29.16
CA SER A 20 5.11 27.25 -29.38
C SER A 20 4.58 27.93 -28.12
N GLY A 21 4.59 27.24 -26.96
CA GLY A 21 3.98 27.71 -25.72
C GLY A 21 2.44 27.77 -25.74
N ALA A 22 1.78 27.18 -26.75
CA ALA A 22 0.32 27.14 -26.84
C ALA A 22 -0.31 26.21 -25.80
N VAL A 23 0.48 25.33 -25.19
CA VAL A 23 0.08 24.46 -24.09
C VAL A 23 1.05 24.64 -22.92
N PRO A 24 0.57 24.95 -21.70
CA PRO A 24 1.44 25.21 -20.56
C PRO A 24 2.05 23.95 -19.94
N VAL A 25 1.45 22.77 -20.15
CA VAL A 25 1.87 21.51 -19.52
C VAL A 25 1.69 20.32 -20.46
N VAL A 26 2.70 19.46 -20.55
CA VAL A 26 2.60 18.13 -21.14
C VAL A 26 2.89 17.06 -20.08
N VAL A 27 2.12 15.98 -20.10
CA VAL A 27 2.41 14.76 -19.31
C VAL A 27 2.93 13.72 -20.29
N ALA A 28 4.15 13.23 -20.07
CA ALA A 28 4.83 12.35 -21.01
C ALA A 28 5.51 11.15 -20.34
N THR A 29 5.66 10.05 -21.09
CA THR A 29 6.53 8.93 -20.72
C THR A 29 7.98 9.18 -21.19
N ALA A 30 8.83 8.14 -21.25
CA ALA A 30 10.19 8.22 -21.82
C ALA A 30 10.24 8.71 -23.29
N SER A 31 9.09 8.83 -23.96
CA SER A 31 8.97 9.38 -25.32
C SER A 31 9.50 10.82 -25.51
N LEU A 32 9.59 11.63 -24.45
CA LEU A 32 10.22 12.98 -24.49
C LEU A 32 11.54 13.04 -23.70
N GLU A 33 12.12 11.90 -23.32
CA GLU A 33 13.38 11.83 -22.55
C GLU A 33 14.61 12.14 -23.44
N LEU A 34 14.56 11.73 -24.71
CA LEU A 34 15.69 11.78 -25.64
C LEU A 34 15.65 13.00 -26.57
N GLY A 35 16.69 13.84 -26.47
CA GLY A 35 17.33 14.58 -27.59
C GLY A 35 16.53 15.66 -28.33
N ILE A 36 15.24 15.83 -28.08
CA ILE A 36 14.44 16.88 -28.70
C ILE A 36 14.61 18.21 -27.96
N ASP A 37 14.88 19.27 -28.72
CA ASP A 37 14.78 20.65 -28.26
C ASP A 37 13.30 21.06 -28.29
N ILE A 38 12.68 21.00 -27.11
CA ILE A 38 11.26 21.29 -26.90
C ILE A 38 11.05 22.81 -26.64
N GLY A 39 12.09 23.64 -26.71
CA GLY A 39 11.96 25.08 -26.56
C GLY A 39 11.72 25.53 -25.11
N SER A 40 10.62 26.23 -24.86
CA SER A 40 10.37 27.10 -23.69
C SER A 40 10.05 26.39 -22.36
N VAL A 41 10.43 25.13 -22.19
CA VAL A 41 10.15 24.39 -20.94
C VAL A 41 11.06 24.94 -19.83
N ASP A 42 10.45 25.49 -18.78
CA ASP A 42 11.14 26.09 -17.64
C ASP A 42 11.12 25.22 -16.38
N LEU A 43 10.27 24.18 -16.34
CA LEU A 43 10.16 23.24 -15.22
C LEU A 43 9.82 21.82 -15.70
N VAL A 44 10.48 20.83 -15.10
CA VAL A 44 10.13 19.41 -15.24
C VAL A 44 9.60 18.87 -13.92
N CYS A 45 8.41 18.28 -13.94
CA CYS A 45 7.87 17.54 -12.80
C CYS A 45 8.05 16.04 -13.04
N HIS A 46 8.84 15.37 -12.20
CA HIS A 46 9.06 13.93 -12.28
C HIS A 46 8.13 13.21 -11.29
N VAL A 47 7.27 12.31 -11.74
CA VAL A 47 6.32 11.57 -10.88
C VAL A 47 6.80 10.13 -10.71
N GLY A 48 6.88 9.66 -9.46
CA GLY A 48 7.53 8.40 -9.08
C GLY A 48 9.04 8.54 -8.92
N ALA A 49 9.75 7.42 -8.71
CA ALA A 49 11.21 7.42 -8.63
C ALA A 49 11.88 7.05 -9.96
N PRO A 50 13.04 7.67 -10.30
CA PRO A 50 13.85 7.26 -11.43
C PRO A 50 14.52 5.91 -11.15
N ARG A 51 14.62 5.03 -12.15
CA ARG A 51 15.35 3.75 -12.04
C ARG A 51 16.85 3.85 -12.37
N ALA A 52 17.27 4.99 -12.93
CA ALA A 52 18.67 5.29 -13.27
C ALA A 52 18.96 6.77 -13.01
N ILE A 53 20.20 7.08 -12.62
CA ILE A 53 20.66 8.46 -12.37
C ILE A 53 20.62 9.27 -13.68
N ALA A 54 21.08 8.68 -14.77
CA ALA A 54 21.11 9.26 -16.11
C ALA A 54 19.70 9.64 -16.60
N THR A 55 18.69 8.82 -16.32
CA THR A 55 17.29 9.13 -16.66
C THR A 55 16.79 10.37 -15.92
N LEU A 56 17.15 10.55 -14.64
CA LEU A 56 16.79 11.75 -13.89
C LEU A 56 17.42 12.99 -14.52
N ILE A 57 18.72 12.92 -14.85
CA ILE A 57 19.47 14.01 -15.50
C ILE A 57 18.88 14.35 -16.86
N GLN A 58 18.61 13.35 -17.72
CA GLN A 58 18.07 13.56 -19.06
C GLN A 58 16.69 14.21 -19.03
N ARG A 59 15.83 13.78 -18.10
CA ARG A 59 14.48 14.34 -17.94
C ARG A 59 14.52 15.75 -17.41
N ILE A 60 15.23 16.01 -16.31
CA ILE A 60 15.32 17.37 -15.74
C ILE A 60 16.03 18.33 -16.71
N GLY A 61 17.02 17.84 -17.45
CA GLY A 61 17.72 18.59 -18.48
C GLY A 61 16.85 19.05 -19.67
N ARG A 62 15.58 18.65 -19.73
CA ARG A 62 14.59 19.22 -20.67
C ARG A 62 14.12 20.62 -20.24
N SER A 63 14.21 20.96 -18.96
CA SER A 63 13.97 22.32 -18.47
C SER A 63 15.21 23.18 -18.70
N GLY A 64 15.01 24.42 -19.17
CA GLY A 64 16.08 25.38 -19.35
C GLY A 64 17.16 24.87 -20.31
N HIS A 65 16.76 24.23 -21.42
CA HIS A 65 17.65 23.59 -22.37
C HIS A 65 18.38 24.61 -23.28
N ALA A 66 19.11 25.55 -22.67
CA ALA A 66 19.89 26.59 -23.32
C ALA A 66 21.24 26.76 -22.63
N ARG A 67 22.26 27.20 -23.38
CA ARG A 67 23.60 27.43 -22.82
C ARG A 67 23.54 28.49 -21.72
N GLY A 68 24.00 28.15 -20.52
CA GLY A 68 24.03 29.04 -19.35
C GLY A 68 22.71 29.11 -18.56
N ALA A 69 21.65 28.43 -19.01
CA ALA A 69 20.43 28.27 -18.23
C ALA A 69 20.59 27.16 -17.18
N VAL A 70 19.83 27.27 -16.09
CA VAL A 70 19.83 26.29 -14.99
C VAL A 70 18.61 25.39 -15.12
N PRO A 71 18.77 24.07 -15.33
CA PRO A 71 17.66 23.13 -15.36
C PRO A 71 16.93 23.10 -14.01
N ARG A 72 15.59 23.09 -14.05
CA ARG A 72 14.75 23.02 -12.85
C ARG A 72 13.87 21.79 -12.91
N GLY A 73 13.95 20.99 -11.85
CA GLY A 73 13.15 19.78 -11.68
C GLY A 73 12.54 19.70 -10.29
N ILE A 74 11.30 19.23 -10.20
CA ILE A 74 10.65 18.85 -8.94
C ILE A 74 10.23 17.39 -9.06
N SER A 75 10.60 16.57 -8.08
CA SER A 75 10.21 15.16 -8.04
C SER A 75 9.08 14.93 -7.03
N PHE A 76 8.11 14.12 -7.41
CA PHE A 76 6.95 13.72 -6.62
C PHE A 76 6.95 12.19 -6.43
N PRO A 77 7.63 11.69 -5.39
CA PRO A 77 7.61 10.28 -5.02
C PRO A 77 6.19 9.78 -4.72
N LEU A 78 5.87 8.54 -5.13
CA LEU A 78 4.55 7.95 -4.90
C LEU A 78 4.50 7.07 -3.65
N THR A 79 5.64 6.49 -3.26
CA THR A 79 5.80 5.65 -2.07
C THR A 79 6.90 6.20 -1.14
N ARG A 80 7.04 5.60 0.04
CA ARG A 80 8.13 5.94 0.97
C ARG A 80 9.48 5.49 0.44
N ASP A 81 9.54 4.33 -0.24
CA ASP A 81 10.76 3.85 -0.89
C ASP A 81 11.13 4.70 -2.11
N ASP A 82 10.14 5.13 -2.91
CA ASP A 82 10.35 6.11 -3.98
C ASP A 82 10.98 7.40 -3.45
N LEU A 83 10.57 7.84 -2.25
CA LEU A 83 11.08 9.06 -1.62
C LEU A 83 12.56 8.90 -1.24
N VAL A 84 12.92 7.75 -0.65
CA VAL A 84 14.31 7.40 -0.35
C VAL A 84 15.14 7.31 -1.63
N GLN A 85 14.64 6.63 -2.67
CA GLN A 85 15.32 6.47 -3.95
C GLN A 85 15.51 7.78 -4.69
N THR A 86 14.51 8.65 -4.69
CA THR A 86 14.58 9.97 -5.33
C THR A 86 15.59 10.86 -4.60
N ALA A 87 15.60 10.86 -3.27
CA ALA A 87 16.57 11.59 -2.48
C ALA A 87 18.01 11.10 -2.76
N ALA A 88 18.19 9.79 -2.84
CA ALA A 88 19.47 9.17 -3.19
C ALA A 88 19.93 9.55 -4.60
N ALA A 89 19.02 9.54 -5.59
CA ALA A 89 19.33 9.95 -6.95
C ALA A 89 19.76 11.43 -7.03
N VAL A 90 19.07 12.34 -6.33
CA VAL A 90 19.44 13.76 -6.29
C VAL A 90 20.82 13.95 -5.64
N ARG A 91 21.10 13.25 -4.55
CA ARG A 91 22.41 13.26 -3.89
C ARG A 91 23.51 12.77 -4.84
N ALA A 92 23.28 11.66 -5.54
CA ALA A 92 24.23 11.09 -6.52
C ALA A 92 24.50 12.07 -7.67
N VAL A 93 23.46 12.72 -8.22
CA VAL A 93 23.62 13.76 -9.25
C VAL A 93 24.47 14.93 -8.74
N ARG A 94 24.24 15.40 -7.50
CA ARG A 94 25.05 16.48 -6.89
C ARG A 94 26.49 16.08 -6.65
N ALA A 95 26.75 14.80 -6.37
CA ALA A 95 28.09 14.24 -6.25
C ALA A 95 28.79 14.01 -7.61
N GLY A 96 28.08 14.20 -8.73
CA GLY A 96 28.63 13.96 -10.07
C GLY A 96 28.70 12.49 -10.46
N GLU A 97 27.94 11.62 -9.79
CA GLU A 97 27.85 10.20 -10.10
C GLU A 97 26.97 9.94 -11.32
N LEU A 98 27.32 8.92 -12.10
CA LEU A 98 26.59 8.48 -13.29
C LEU A 98 26.55 6.95 -13.35
N ASP A 99 25.50 6.42 -13.97
CA ASP A 99 25.36 4.98 -14.18
C ASP A 99 26.40 4.48 -15.19
N ARG A 100 26.94 3.28 -14.97
CA ARG A 100 27.81 2.62 -15.93
C ARG A 100 27.02 2.13 -17.13
N LEU A 101 27.49 2.46 -18.33
CA LEU A 101 26.95 1.88 -19.58
C LEU A 101 27.49 0.46 -19.76
N CYS A 102 26.59 -0.52 -19.83
CA CYS A 102 26.90 -1.91 -20.14
C CYS A 102 26.52 -2.19 -21.60
N VAL A 103 27.51 -2.48 -22.44
CA VAL A 103 27.29 -2.84 -23.84
C VAL A 103 27.22 -4.36 -23.95
N PRO A 104 26.15 -4.94 -24.54
CA PRO A 104 26.06 -6.39 -24.74
C PRO A 104 27.21 -6.92 -25.60
N GLU A 105 27.76 -8.07 -25.21
CA GLU A 105 28.84 -8.76 -25.89
C GLU A 105 28.27 -9.95 -26.67
N ASN A 106 28.65 -10.08 -27.93
CA ASN A 106 28.29 -11.18 -28.83
C ASN A 106 26.79 -11.57 -28.90
N PRO A 107 25.82 -10.63 -29.02
CA PRO A 107 24.40 -11.00 -29.18
C PRO A 107 24.18 -11.74 -30.51
N LEU A 108 24.00 -13.07 -30.43
CA LEU A 108 24.02 -13.98 -31.57
C LEU A 108 22.78 -13.84 -32.47
N ASP A 109 21.65 -13.41 -31.91
CA ASP A 109 20.44 -13.15 -32.67
C ASP A 109 20.57 -11.90 -33.56
N ILE A 110 21.22 -10.84 -33.05
CA ILE A 110 21.58 -9.64 -33.81
C ILE A 110 22.65 -9.99 -34.83
N LEU A 111 23.63 -10.83 -34.49
CA LEU A 111 24.62 -11.32 -35.45
C LEU A 111 23.92 -12.03 -36.62
N ALA A 112 22.99 -12.94 -36.34
CA ALA A 112 22.23 -13.65 -37.37
C ALA A 112 21.46 -12.67 -38.28
N GLN A 113 20.79 -11.68 -37.69
CA GLN A 113 20.08 -10.63 -38.42
C GLN A 113 21.01 -9.87 -39.37
N GLN A 114 22.16 -9.41 -38.88
CA GLN A 114 23.10 -8.58 -39.64
C GLN A 114 23.87 -9.38 -40.69
N CYS A 115 24.20 -10.65 -40.42
CA CYS A 115 24.78 -11.56 -41.42
C CYS A 115 23.81 -11.76 -42.59
N ALA A 116 22.53 -12.07 -42.31
CA ALA A 116 21.52 -12.21 -43.36
C ALA A 116 21.30 -10.91 -44.13
N ALA A 117 21.28 -9.76 -43.46
CA ALA A 117 21.14 -8.44 -44.09
C ALA A 117 22.34 -8.10 -44.99
N THR A 118 23.57 -8.41 -44.56
CA THR A 118 24.79 -8.16 -45.33
C THR A 118 24.81 -9.02 -46.59
N VAL A 119 24.57 -10.32 -46.46
CA VAL A 119 24.51 -11.27 -47.60
C VAL A 119 23.33 -10.93 -48.55
N ALA A 120 22.26 -10.30 -48.06
CA ALA A 120 21.16 -9.83 -48.91
C ALA A 120 21.57 -8.75 -49.93
N THR A 121 22.72 -8.09 -49.73
CA THR A 121 23.24 -7.04 -50.63
C THR A 121 24.08 -7.60 -51.77
N GLY A 122 24.66 -8.79 -51.62
CA GLY A 122 25.54 -9.40 -52.61
C GLY A 122 26.29 -10.62 -52.08
N GLU A 123 27.04 -11.29 -52.95
CA GLU A 123 27.92 -12.40 -52.56
C GLU A 123 29.13 -11.89 -51.75
N ILE A 124 29.47 -12.58 -50.66
CA ILE A 124 30.60 -12.22 -49.78
C ILE A 124 31.36 -13.49 -49.35
N GLY A 125 32.67 -13.37 -49.10
CA GLY A 125 33.45 -14.46 -48.51
C GLY A 125 33.13 -14.68 -47.03
N VAL A 126 33.18 -15.91 -46.55
CA VAL A 126 32.95 -16.23 -45.12
C VAL A 126 33.98 -15.51 -44.23
N GLU A 127 35.27 -15.57 -44.60
CA GLU A 127 36.35 -14.87 -43.88
C GLU A 127 36.20 -13.35 -43.91
N GLU A 128 35.75 -12.81 -45.04
CA GLU A 128 35.52 -11.37 -45.22
C GLU A 128 34.37 -10.89 -44.32
N LEU A 129 33.28 -11.65 -44.24
CA LEU A 129 32.15 -11.36 -43.35
C LEU A 129 32.58 -11.45 -41.87
N TRP A 130 33.33 -12.49 -41.49
CA TRP A 130 33.85 -12.62 -40.12
C TRP A 130 34.74 -11.43 -39.73
N ALA A 131 35.67 -11.04 -40.60
CA ALA A 131 36.53 -9.89 -40.39
C ALA A 131 35.75 -8.57 -40.29
N LEU A 132 34.70 -8.40 -41.10
CA LEU A 132 33.78 -7.25 -41.04
C LEU A 132 33.05 -7.19 -39.69
N VAL A 133 32.47 -8.31 -39.25
CA VAL A 133 31.71 -8.41 -37.99
C VAL A 133 32.58 -8.01 -36.79
N ARG A 134 33.81 -8.53 -36.71
CA ARG A 134 34.71 -8.26 -35.57
C ARG A 134 35.18 -6.81 -35.44
N ARG A 135 34.92 -5.95 -36.43
CA ARG A 135 35.17 -4.50 -36.31
C ARG A 135 34.15 -3.79 -35.42
N ALA A 136 32.95 -4.36 -35.24
CA ALA A 136 31.95 -3.80 -34.34
C ALA A 136 32.30 -4.10 -32.88
N HIS A 137 32.08 -3.12 -31.99
CA HIS A 137 32.46 -3.24 -30.58
C HIS A 137 31.91 -4.51 -29.93
N SER A 138 30.60 -4.76 -30.03
CA SER A 138 29.94 -5.94 -29.43
C SER A 138 30.48 -7.29 -29.92
N PHE A 139 31.08 -7.36 -31.11
CA PHE A 139 31.57 -8.63 -31.70
C PHE A 139 33.10 -8.72 -31.77
N ARG A 140 33.84 -7.78 -31.17
CA ARG A 140 35.31 -7.74 -31.24
C ARG A 140 35.98 -9.00 -30.64
N ARG A 141 35.29 -9.62 -29.67
CA ARG A 141 35.67 -10.86 -28.98
C ARG A 141 34.84 -12.09 -29.42
N LEU A 142 34.14 -12.01 -30.55
CA LEU A 142 33.35 -13.13 -31.07
C LEU A 142 34.26 -14.32 -31.40
N ALA A 143 33.97 -15.49 -30.81
CA ALA A 143 34.66 -16.72 -31.13
C ALA A 143 34.34 -17.17 -32.56
N ARG A 144 35.29 -17.84 -33.21
CA ARG A 144 35.08 -18.29 -34.59
C ARG A 144 33.96 -19.33 -34.67
N ASP A 145 33.94 -20.27 -33.74
CA ASP A 145 32.94 -21.34 -33.70
C ASP A 145 31.52 -20.79 -33.54
N ASP A 146 31.33 -19.71 -32.76
CA ASP A 146 30.03 -19.04 -32.61
C ASP A 146 29.57 -18.37 -33.90
N PHE A 147 30.50 -17.73 -34.61
CA PHE A 147 30.21 -17.14 -35.92
C PHE A 147 29.81 -18.21 -36.92
N ASP A 148 30.60 -19.29 -37.02
CA ASP A 148 30.35 -20.39 -37.95
C ASP A 148 29.02 -21.10 -37.62
N ALA A 149 28.70 -21.32 -36.35
CA ALA A 149 27.43 -21.89 -35.92
C ALA A 149 26.22 -21.02 -36.32
N VAL A 150 26.34 -19.69 -36.24
CA VAL A 150 25.29 -18.76 -36.71
C VAL A 150 25.16 -18.80 -38.24
N VAL A 151 26.28 -18.84 -38.97
CA VAL A 151 26.27 -18.96 -40.43
C VAL A 151 25.66 -20.28 -40.87
N ASP A 152 26.00 -21.39 -40.22
CA ASP A 152 25.43 -22.72 -40.47
C ASP A 152 23.93 -22.71 -40.16
N MET A 153 23.50 -22.13 -39.04
CA MET A 153 22.07 -21.97 -38.73
C MET A 153 21.32 -21.18 -39.81
N LEU A 154 21.91 -20.09 -40.34
CA LEU A 154 21.30 -19.32 -41.43
C LEU A 154 21.34 -20.06 -42.77
N ALA A 155 22.34 -20.90 -43.00
CA ALA A 155 22.51 -21.64 -44.25
C ALA A 155 21.57 -22.85 -44.30
N GLU A 156 21.49 -23.54 -43.17
CA GLU A 156 20.76 -24.77 -42.98
C GLU A 156 19.33 -24.55 -42.51
N GLY A 157 19.04 -23.50 -41.73
CA GLY A 157 17.74 -23.33 -41.10
C GLY A 157 17.35 -24.49 -40.16
N VAL A 158 16.14 -24.45 -39.65
CA VAL A 158 15.60 -25.47 -38.74
C VAL A 158 14.47 -26.25 -39.40
N ALA A 159 14.57 -27.58 -39.36
CA ALA A 159 13.51 -28.46 -39.83
C ALA A 159 12.42 -28.59 -38.75
N THR A 160 11.20 -28.17 -39.07
CA THR A 160 10.01 -28.36 -38.23
C THR A 160 9.06 -29.37 -38.87
N ARG A 161 8.01 -29.83 -38.16
CA ARG A 161 6.93 -30.65 -38.75
C ARG A 161 6.28 -30.00 -39.98
N ARG A 162 6.37 -28.67 -40.11
CA ARG A 162 5.82 -27.86 -41.21
C ARG A 162 6.87 -27.51 -42.28
N GLY A 163 8.03 -28.17 -42.27
CA GLY A 163 9.13 -27.98 -43.22
C GLY A 163 10.32 -27.18 -42.68
N ARG A 164 11.33 -27.04 -43.54
CA ARG A 164 12.59 -26.32 -43.28
C ARG A 164 12.37 -24.80 -43.32
N ARG A 165 12.62 -24.10 -42.21
CA ARG A 165 12.44 -22.64 -42.06
C ARG A 165 13.74 -21.96 -41.61
N GLY A 166 13.87 -20.65 -41.82
CA GLY A 166 15.05 -19.89 -41.38
C GLY A 166 16.32 -20.06 -42.23
N ALA A 167 16.28 -20.89 -43.29
CA ALA A 167 17.39 -20.99 -44.25
C ALA A 167 17.40 -19.76 -45.18
N LEU A 168 18.21 -18.76 -44.83
CA LEU A 168 18.27 -17.45 -45.47
C LEU A 168 19.54 -17.23 -46.31
N VAL A 169 20.61 -17.98 -46.06
CA VAL A 169 21.83 -17.89 -46.86
C VAL A 169 22.13 -19.21 -47.55
N HIS A 170 22.82 -19.15 -48.68
CA HIS A 170 23.42 -20.30 -49.32
C HIS A 170 24.91 -20.26 -49.03
N LEU A 171 25.42 -21.31 -48.37
CA LEU A 171 26.83 -21.47 -48.04
C LEU A 171 27.47 -22.44 -49.02
N ASP A 172 28.38 -21.93 -49.84
CA ASP A 172 29.29 -22.70 -50.67
C ASP A 172 30.54 -23.00 -49.83
N ARG A 173 30.56 -24.18 -49.18
CA ARG A 173 31.66 -24.59 -48.31
C ARG A 173 32.96 -24.84 -49.09
N VAL A 174 32.89 -25.14 -50.39
CA VAL A 174 34.09 -25.42 -51.21
C VAL A 174 34.84 -24.13 -51.50
N HIS A 175 34.12 -23.07 -51.88
CA HIS A 175 34.72 -21.78 -52.22
C HIS A 175 34.70 -20.77 -51.07
N GLY A 176 34.12 -21.12 -49.92
CA GLY A 176 33.97 -20.24 -48.77
C GLY A 176 33.12 -19.00 -49.06
N ARG A 177 32.03 -19.16 -49.83
CA ARG A 177 31.18 -18.05 -50.30
C ARG A 177 29.77 -18.13 -49.75
N LEU A 178 29.19 -16.96 -49.44
CA LEU A 178 27.81 -16.78 -48.99
C LEU A 178 27.01 -16.03 -50.04
N ARG A 179 25.86 -16.59 -50.44
CA ARG A 179 24.90 -15.96 -51.38
C ARG A 179 23.51 -15.86 -50.76
N PRO A 180 22.71 -14.84 -51.10
CA PRO A 180 21.36 -14.74 -50.55
C PRO A 180 20.43 -15.78 -51.17
N ARG A 181 19.56 -16.39 -50.35
CA ARG A 181 18.42 -17.16 -50.86
C ARG A 181 17.25 -16.25 -51.23
N ARG A 182 16.26 -16.82 -51.92
CA ARG A 182 15.03 -16.10 -52.27
C ARG A 182 14.29 -15.70 -50.98
N GLY A 183 14.05 -14.40 -50.81
CA GLY A 183 13.31 -13.85 -49.67
C GLY A 183 14.18 -13.25 -48.55
N THR A 184 15.49 -13.46 -48.57
CA THR A 184 16.42 -12.97 -47.52
C THR A 184 16.38 -11.45 -47.36
N ARG A 185 16.40 -10.72 -48.49
CA ARG A 185 16.29 -9.26 -48.49
C ARG A 185 14.98 -8.76 -47.87
N LEU A 186 13.87 -9.42 -48.17
CA LEU A 186 12.56 -9.04 -47.63
C LEU A 186 12.48 -9.34 -46.13
N ALA A 187 12.99 -10.50 -45.69
CA ALA A 187 13.06 -10.87 -44.28
C ALA A 187 13.88 -9.85 -43.46
N ALA A 188 15.07 -9.46 -43.96
CA ALA A 188 15.92 -8.47 -43.29
C ALA A 188 15.25 -7.10 -43.17
N ILE A 189 14.67 -6.57 -44.24
CA ILE A 189 14.03 -5.23 -44.27
C ILE A 189 12.79 -5.18 -43.37
N THR A 190 12.00 -6.25 -43.33
CA THR A 190 10.73 -6.30 -42.57
C THR A 190 10.88 -6.82 -41.15
N SER A 191 12.11 -7.11 -40.71
CA SER A 191 12.42 -7.61 -39.36
C SER A 191 12.06 -6.64 -38.25
N GLY A 192 12.05 -5.33 -38.53
CA GLY A 192 11.83 -4.28 -37.52
C GLY A 192 13.02 -4.07 -36.56
N GLY A 193 14.19 -4.66 -36.83
CA GLY A 193 15.43 -4.40 -36.09
C GLY A 193 15.56 -5.16 -34.77
N ALA A 194 16.20 -4.52 -33.78
CA ALA A 194 16.55 -5.13 -32.49
C ALA A 194 15.46 -4.99 -31.41
N ILE A 195 14.49 -4.09 -31.58
CA ILE A 195 13.40 -3.91 -30.62
C ILE A 195 12.46 -5.13 -30.72
N PRO A 196 12.20 -5.85 -29.62
CA PRO A 196 11.30 -7.00 -29.62
C PRO A 196 9.85 -6.61 -29.92
N ASP A 197 9.07 -7.57 -30.40
CA ASP A 197 7.64 -7.36 -30.66
C ASP A 197 6.83 -7.63 -29.37
N THR A 198 6.16 -6.61 -28.83
CA THR A 198 5.39 -6.66 -27.56
C THR A 198 3.92 -7.01 -27.74
N ALA A 199 3.51 -7.49 -28.92
CA ALA A 199 2.15 -7.96 -29.19
C ALA A 199 1.02 -6.92 -29.13
N ASP A 200 1.31 -5.61 -29.26
CA ASP A 200 0.27 -4.59 -29.10
C ASP A 200 -0.88 -4.69 -30.14
N TYR A 201 -2.11 -4.43 -29.67
CA TYR A 201 -3.33 -4.29 -30.47
C TYR A 201 -3.55 -2.84 -30.90
N ASP A 202 -3.95 -2.62 -32.16
CA ASP A 202 -4.29 -1.28 -32.65
C ASP A 202 -5.69 -0.87 -32.15
N VAL A 203 -5.80 0.29 -31.52
CA VAL A 203 -7.07 0.88 -31.07
C VAL A 203 -7.63 1.77 -32.18
N VAL A 204 -8.83 1.44 -32.66
CA VAL A 204 -9.48 2.08 -33.81
C VAL A 204 -10.83 2.66 -33.40
N GLU A 205 -11.00 3.97 -33.60
CA GLU A 205 -12.25 4.68 -33.35
C GLU A 205 -13.28 4.37 -34.44
N GLU A 206 -14.52 4.07 -34.05
CA GLU A 206 -15.67 3.96 -34.93
C GLU A 206 -16.64 5.15 -34.77
N PRO A 207 -17.30 5.61 -35.84
CA PRO A 207 -17.27 5.06 -37.22
C PRO A 207 -16.10 5.58 -38.08
N ALA A 208 -15.27 6.49 -37.55
CA ALA A 208 -14.25 7.19 -38.33
C ALA A 208 -13.13 6.28 -38.89
N GLY A 209 -12.93 5.09 -38.32
CA GLY A 209 -11.88 4.15 -38.70
C GLY A 209 -10.46 4.65 -38.36
N LEU A 210 -10.34 5.65 -37.49
CA LEU A 210 -9.06 6.29 -37.17
C LEU A 210 -8.33 5.50 -36.09
N THR A 211 -7.06 5.15 -36.33
CA THR A 211 -6.21 4.58 -35.28
C THR A 211 -5.84 5.65 -34.27
N VAL A 212 -6.33 5.52 -33.05
CA VAL A 212 -6.11 6.48 -31.95
C VAL A 212 -4.88 6.11 -31.11
N GLY A 213 -4.52 4.83 -31.08
CA GLY A 213 -3.29 4.37 -30.46
C GLY A 213 -3.17 2.85 -30.38
N LYS A 214 -2.46 2.35 -29.38
CA LYS A 214 -2.26 0.91 -29.13
C LYS A 214 -2.40 0.55 -27.65
N VAL A 215 -2.85 -0.69 -27.39
CA VAL A 215 -2.92 -1.31 -26.05
C VAL A 215 -2.24 -2.68 -26.08
N ASN A 216 -1.83 -3.19 -24.91
CA ASN A 216 -1.24 -4.53 -24.81
C ASN A 216 -2.26 -5.62 -25.16
N GLU A 217 -1.79 -6.76 -25.71
CA GLU A 217 -2.65 -7.91 -26.07
C GLU A 217 -3.42 -8.47 -24.89
N ASP A 218 -2.77 -8.66 -23.74
CA ASP A 218 -3.39 -9.33 -22.59
C ASP A 218 -4.53 -8.46 -22.03
N PHE A 219 -4.31 -7.14 -21.94
CA PHE A 219 -5.38 -6.20 -21.65
C PHE A 219 -6.52 -6.27 -22.67
N ALA A 220 -6.19 -6.32 -23.97
CA ALA A 220 -7.21 -6.36 -25.03
C ALA A 220 -8.03 -7.66 -25.01
N VAL A 221 -7.41 -8.79 -24.68
CA VAL A 221 -8.05 -10.11 -24.63
C VAL A 221 -8.92 -10.28 -23.39
N GLU A 222 -8.48 -9.76 -22.24
CA GLU A 222 -9.26 -9.79 -21.00
C GLU A 222 -10.42 -8.77 -21.00
N SER A 223 -10.35 -7.76 -21.87
CA SER A 223 -11.39 -6.73 -21.98
C SER A 223 -12.64 -7.23 -22.70
N MET A 224 -13.81 -6.81 -22.22
CA MET A 224 -15.12 -7.11 -22.81
C MET A 224 -15.70 -5.92 -23.58
N ALA A 225 -16.67 -6.20 -24.45
CA ALA A 225 -17.48 -5.16 -25.08
C ALA A 225 -18.29 -4.41 -24.00
N GLY A 226 -18.20 -3.08 -24.01
CA GLY A 226 -18.79 -2.21 -23.01
C GLY A 226 -17.78 -1.64 -22.01
N ASP A 227 -16.62 -2.28 -21.86
CA ASP A 227 -15.56 -1.82 -20.97
C ASP A 227 -15.01 -0.45 -21.41
N ILE A 228 -14.67 0.39 -20.44
CA ILE A 228 -14.23 1.75 -20.67
C ILE A 228 -12.80 1.88 -20.16
N PHE A 229 -11.88 2.30 -21.03
CA PHE A 229 -10.48 2.46 -20.67
C PHE A 229 -9.90 3.80 -21.11
N LEU A 230 -8.80 4.20 -20.48
CA LEU A 230 -8.12 5.47 -20.77
C LEU A 230 -7.01 5.26 -21.81
N LEU A 231 -7.02 6.05 -22.89
CA LEU A 231 -5.91 6.14 -23.84
C LEU A 231 -5.66 7.60 -24.22
N GLY A 232 -4.45 8.08 -23.94
CA GLY A 232 -4.13 9.51 -23.98
C GLY A 232 -4.84 10.25 -22.84
N ASN A 233 -5.73 11.18 -23.17
CA ASN A 233 -6.54 11.94 -22.20
C ASN A 233 -8.06 11.71 -22.39
N ARG A 234 -8.44 10.69 -23.16
CA ARG A 234 -9.84 10.38 -23.46
C ARG A 234 -10.19 8.97 -22.98
N SER A 235 -11.41 8.81 -22.48
CA SER A 235 -11.98 7.50 -22.18
C SER A 235 -12.65 6.92 -23.42
N TRP A 236 -12.37 5.66 -23.68
CA TRP A 236 -12.81 4.92 -24.86
C TRP A 236 -13.64 3.72 -24.40
N ARG A 237 -14.82 3.55 -24.97
CA ARG A 237 -15.67 2.38 -24.75
C ARG A 237 -15.41 1.34 -25.82
N ILE A 238 -15.10 0.12 -25.40
CA ILE A 238 -14.88 -1.01 -26.30
C ILE A 238 -16.21 -1.43 -26.92
N ARG A 239 -16.26 -1.44 -28.26
CA ARG A 239 -17.39 -1.98 -29.01
C ARG A 239 -17.18 -3.45 -29.33
N ARG A 240 -15.96 -3.82 -29.75
CA ARG A 240 -15.56 -5.19 -30.01
C ARG A 240 -14.05 -5.34 -30.05
N VAL A 241 -13.57 -6.53 -29.73
CA VAL A 241 -12.17 -6.93 -29.86
C VAL A 241 -12.05 -7.90 -31.03
N GLU A 242 -11.14 -7.61 -31.96
CA GLU A 242 -10.78 -8.44 -33.11
C GLU A 242 -9.31 -8.88 -32.99
N ALA A 243 -8.88 -9.85 -33.81
CA ALA A 243 -7.48 -10.27 -33.85
C ALA A 243 -6.54 -9.08 -34.19
N GLY A 244 -5.80 -8.60 -33.20
CA GLY A 244 -4.86 -7.48 -33.31
C GLY A 244 -5.48 -6.08 -33.34
N ARG A 245 -6.80 -5.93 -33.10
CA ARG A 245 -7.48 -4.64 -33.10
C ARG A 245 -8.55 -4.53 -32.02
N VAL A 246 -8.63 -3.39 -31.34
CA VAL A 246 -9.72 -3.04 -30.42
C VAL A 246 -10.53 -1.90 -31.07
N ARG A 247 -11.81 -2.15 -31.32
CA ARG A 247 -12.72 -1.12 -31.86
C ARG A 247 -13.40 -0.39 -30.74
N VAL A 248 -13.32 0.94 -30.77
CA VAL A 248 -13.78 1.79 -29.68
C VAL A 248 -14.63 2.95 -30.17
N GLU A 249 -15.39 3.53 -29.26
CA GLU A 249 -16.03 4.84 -29.42
C GLU A 249 -15.69 5.75 -28.23
N ASP A 250 -15.87 7.06 -28.38
CA ASP A 250 -15.67 8.00 -27.27
C ASP A 250 -16.69 7.73 -26.14
N ALA A 251 -16.19 7.53 -24.92
CA ALA A 251 -17.02 7.26 -23.75
C ALA A 251 -17.50 8.55 -23.03
N GLY A 252 -17.17 9.73 -23.54
CA GLY A 252 -17.68 11.02 -23.06
C GLY A 252 -17.23 11.38 -21.65
N GLY A 253 -16.05 10.91 -21.21
CA GLY A 253 -15.52 11.17 -19.87
C GLY A 253 -16.05 10.23 -18.79
N ALA A 254 -16.74 9.14 -19.16
CA ALA A 254 -17.08 8.07 -18.22
C ALA A 254 -15.83 7.50 -17.51
N PRO A 255 -15.95 7.07 -16.23
CA PRO A 255 -14.82 6.63 -15.43
C PRO A 255 -14.14 5.40 -16.06
N PRO A 256 -12.85 5.50 -16.43
CA PRO A 256 -12.15 4.43 -17.14
C PRO A 256 -11.35 3.52 -16.20
N THR A 257 -11.08 2.30 -16.66
CA THR A 257 -9.95 1.50 -16.19
C THR A 257 -8.67 1.94 -16.90
N ILE A 258 -7.52 1.72 -16.27
CA ILE A 258 -6.22 2.00 -16.88
C ILE A 258 -5.72 0.70 -17.50
N PRO A 259 -5.39 0.67 -18.80
CA PRO A 259 -4.77 -0.49 -19.42
C PRO A 259 -3.52 -0.91 -18.67
N PHE A 260 -3.28 -2.21 -18.53
CA PHE A 260 -2.02 -2.72 -18.00
C PHE A 260 -1.12 -3.20 -19.14
N TRP A 261 0.18 -3.23 -18.88
CA TRP A 261 1.18 -3.78 -19.79
C TRP A 261 1.94 -4.86 -19.02
N LEU A 262 1.73 -6.12 -19.40
CA LEU A 262 2.58 -7.22 -18.94
C LEU A 262 3.89 -7.15 -19.72
N GLY A 263 5.00 -6.89 -19.03
CA GLY A 263 6.33 -6.75 -19.62
C GLY A 263 7.41 -6.58 -18.56
N GLU A 264 8.68 -6.72 -18.94
CA GLU A 264 9.82 -6.49 -18.04
C GLU A 264 10.03 -4.97 -17.87
N ALA A 265 9.85 -4.45 -16.65
CA ALA A 265 10.18 -3.07 -16.34
C ALA A 265 11.71 -2.90 -16.13
N PRO A 266 12.28 -1.71 -16.40
CA PRO A 266 13.67 -1.43 -16.09
C PRO A 266 13.91 -1.55 -14.58
N ALA A 267 14.96 -2.29 -14.20
CA ALA A 267 15.41 -2.38 -12.82
C ALA A 267 16.30 -1.18 -12.45
N ARG A 268 16.45 -0.95 -11.14
CA ARG A 268 17.39 0.03 -10.58
C ARG A 268 18.84 -0.32 -10.97
N THR A 269 19.61 0.68 -11.39
CA THR A 269 21.05 0.53 -11.69
C THR A 269 21.85 0.21 -10.43
N ARG A 270 23.02 -0.40 -10.59
CA ARG A 270 23.89 -0.76 -9.45
C ARG A 270 24.36 0.48 -8.71
N GLU A 271 24.69 1.54 -9.43
CA GLU A 271 25.11 2.83 -8.89
C GLU A 271 23.98 3.48 -8.07
N LEU A 272 22.75 3.49 -8.58
CA LEU A 272 21.62 4.03 -7.83
C LEU A 272 21.28 3.17 -6.60
N SER A 273 21.38 1.84 -6.70
CA SER A 273 21.24 0.92 -5.55
C SER A 273 22.29 1.20 -4.46
N ALA A 274 23.54 1.47 -4.85
CA ALA A 274 24.59 1.87 -3.92
C ALA A 274 24.28 3.23 -3.28
N ALA A 275 23.81 4.22 -4.05
CA ALA A 275 23.40 5.52 -3.52
C ALA A 275 22.24 5.41 -2.52
N VAL A 276 21.26 4.54 -2.77
CA VAL A 276 20.15 4.24 -1.84
C VAL A 276 20.68 3.65 -0.54
N SER A 277 21.58 2.68 -0.64
CA SER A 277 22.21 2.04 0.53
C SER A 277 23.03 3.04 1.35
N ALA A 278 23.82 3.88 0.69
CA ALA A 278 24.59 4.94 1.33
C ALA A 278 23.69 5.97 2.03
N LEU A 279 22.56 6.36 1.41
CA LEU A 279 21.60 7.26 2.05
C LEU A 279 20.99 6.62 3.31
N ARG A 280 20.58 5.35 3.24
CA ARG A 280 20.04 4.62 4.40
C ARG A 280 21.06 4.53 5.54
N ALA A 281 22.32 4.24 5.23
CA ALA A 281 23.40 4.18 6.22
C ALA A 281 23.63 5.53 6.91
N GLU A 282 23.69 6.63 6.16
CA GLU A 282 23.90 7.98 6.71
C GLU A 282 22.72 8.42 7.60
N VAL A 283 21.49 8.11 7.21
CA VAL A 283 20.31 8.39 8.05
C VAL A 283 20.32 7.50 9.29
N GLY A 284 20.62 6.20 9.14
CA GLY A 284 20.77 5.25 10.24
C GLY A 284 21.73 5.72 11.32
N ALA A 285 22.90 6.23 10.92
CA ALA A 285 23.90 6.79 11.84
C ALA A 285 23.44 8.04 12.61
N ARG A 286 22.40 8.74 12.11
CA ARG A 286 21.86 9.98 12.70
C ARG A 286 20.51 9.79 13.39
N LEU A 287 19.97 8.58 13.47
CA LEU A 287 18.65 8.35 14.09
C LEU A 287 18.56 8.79 15.55
N GLY A 288 19.69 8.82 16.27
CA GLY A 288 19.77 9.33 17.65
C GLY A 288 19.49 10.84 17.77
N ASP A 289 19.70 11.62 16.71
CA ASP A 289 19.33 13.03 16.62
C ASP A 289 18.51 13.26 15.34
N ARG A 290 17.19 13.14 15.50
CA ARG A 290 16.24 13.31 14.40
C ARG A 290 16.34 14.69 13.75
N GLY A 291 16.63 15.74 14.52
CA GLY A 291 16.76 17.10 14.01
C GLY A 291 17.96 17.24 13.08
N ALA A 292 19.11 16.68 13.48
CA ALA A 292 20.31 16.64 12.65
C ALA A 292 20.10 15.83 11.36
N ALA A 293 19.41 14.68 11.43
CA ALA A 293 19.09 13.88 10.26
C ALA A 293 18.20 14.64 9.25
N VAL A 294 17.18 15.34 9.74
CA VAL A 294 16.28 16.16 8.89
C VAL A 294 17.02 17.31 8.21
N ALA A 295 17.84 18.03 8.97
CA ALA A 295 18.63 19.14 8.44
C ALA A 295 19.62 18.67 7.36
N TRP A 296 20.30 17.55 7.59
CA TRP A 296 21.23 16.94 6.64
C TRP A 296 20.55 16.51 5.34
N LEU A 297 19.38 15.86 5.43
CA LEU A 297 18.59 15.48 4.25
C LEU A 297 18.12 16.69 3.43
N GLY A 298 17.74 17.78 4.10
CA GLY A 298 17.40 19.04 3.42
C GLY A 298 18.60 19.63 2.67
N ALA A 299 19.77 19.66 3.30
CA ALA A 299 20.99 20.19 2.71
C ALA A 299 21.50 19.33 1.53
N GLU A 300 21.66 18.03 1.73
CA GLU A 300 22.29 17.12 0.76
C GLU A 300 21.36 16.70 -0.36
N CYS A 301 20.09 16.45 -0.07
CA CYS A 301 19.13 15.88 -1.03
C CYS A 301 18.13 16.91 -1.57
N GLY A 302 18.12 18.15 -1.07
CA GLY A 302 17.17 19.18 -1.50
C GLY A 302 15.71 18.88 -1.09
N LEU A 303 15.52 18.12 -0.02
CA LEU A 303 14.20 17.74 0.50
C LEU A 303 13.53 18.88 1.26
N THR A 304 12.20 18.91 1.22
CA THR A 304 11.41 19.73 2.16
C THR A 304 11.52 19.14 3.58
N PRO A 305 11.33 19.95 4.64
CA PRO A 305 11.33 19.45 6.02
C PRO A 305 10.38 18.24 6.22
N ASP A 306 9.18 18.30 5.65
CA ASP A 306 8.20 17.23 5.71
C ASP A 306 8.70 15.92 5.05
N GLY A 307 9.34 16.03 3.87
CA GLY A 307 9.89 14.88 3.16
C GLY A 307 11.06 14.25 3.93
N ALA A 308 11.95 15.08 4.48
CA ALA A 308 13.07 14.62 5.29
C ALA A 308 12.61 13.91 6.57
N GLU A 309 11.67 14.48 7.32
CA GLU A 309 11.08 13.84 8.50
C GLU A 309 10.40 12.51 8.17
N GLN A 310 9.78 12.39 6.98
CA GLN A 310 9.14 11.15 6.54
C GLN A 310 10.16 10.04 6.29
N ILE A 311 11.30 10.36 5.65
CA ILE A 311 12.41 9.40 5.49
C ILE A 311 12.94 8.97 6.86
N VAL A 312 13.22 9.93 7.77
CA VAL A 312 13.76 9.62 9.10
C VAL A 312 12.78 8.78 9.92
N GLY A 313 11.48 9.09 9.86
CA GLY A 313 10.44 8.27 10.52
C GLY A 313 10.35 6.86 9.93
N TYR A 314 10.34 6.75 8.61
CA TYR A 314 10.23 5.47 7.90
C TYR A 314 11.42 4.55 8.18
N LEU A 315 12.65 5.08 8.08
CA LEU A 315 13.86 4.30 8.34
C LEU A 315 14.03 3.99 9.83
N ALA A 316 13.65 4.88 10.75
CA ALA A 316 13.66 4.57 12.17
C ALA A 316 12.73 3.38 12.51
N GLU A 317 11.52 3.38 11.96
CA GLU A 317 10.56 2.29 12.14
C GLU A 317 11.05 0.98 11.50
N GLY A 318 11.65 1.05 10.31
CA GLY A 318 12.28 -0.09 9.66
C GLY A 318 13.43 -0.69 10.49
N GLN A 319 14.30 0.17 11.04
CA GLN A 319 15.41 -0.28 11.90
C GLN A 319 14.91 -0.91 13.20
N ALA A 320 13.87 -0.33 13.81
CA ALA A 320 13.28 -0.88 15.03
C ALA A 320 12.64 -2.26 14.77
N GLY A 321 11.92 -2.43 13.66
CA GLY A 321 11.26 -3.67 13.31
C GLY A 321 12.19 -4.79 12.85
N LEU A 322 13.28 -4.46 12.14
CA LEU A 322 14.22 -5.44 11.58
C LEU A 322 15.50 -5.62 12.41
N GLY A 323 15.71 -4.79 13.42
CA GLY A 323 16.95 -4.71 14.20
C GLY A 323 18.13 -4.06 13.46
N ALA A 324 18.03 -3.86 12.15
CA ALA A 324 19.01 -3.16 11.32
C ALA A 324 18.37 -2.60 10.05
N LEU A 325 19.00 -1.59 9.45
CA LEU A 325 18.61 -1.11 8.13
C LEU A 325 19.24 -1.97 7.02
N PRO A 326 18.43 -2.51 6.09
CA PRO A 326 18.94 -3.18 4.90
C PRO A 326 19.72 -2.21 4.00
N THR A 327 20.96 -2.57 3.71
CA THR A 327 21.94 -1.83 2.90
C THR A 327 22.75 -2.80 2.04
N ASP A 328 23.68 -2.30 1.23
CA ASP A 328 24.66 -3.10 0.51
C ASP A 328 25.66 -3.85 1.42
N ARG A 329 25.70 -3.52 2.72
CA ARG A 329 26.52 -4.16 3.76
C ARG A 329 25.74 -4.98 4.76
N CYS A 330 24.41 -4.97 4.71
CA CYS A 330 23.57 -5.75 5.60
C CYS A 330 22.29 -6.19 4.88
N VAL A 331 22.11 -7.50 4.72
CA VAL A 331 20.87 -8.09 4.22
C VAL A 331 20.08 -8.69 5.38
N VAL A 332 18.75 -8.62 5.29
CA VAL A 332 17.86 -9.11 6.36
C VAL A 332 16.84 -10.07 5.75
N ALA A 333 16.74 -11.29 6.27
CA ALA A 333 15.65 -12.20 5.98
C ALA A 333 14.60 -12.08 7.09
N GLU A 334 13.44 -11.56 6.73
CA GLU A 334 12.28 -11.40 7.59
C GLU A 334 11.27 -12.51 7.28
N ARG A 335 10.74 -13.18 8.30
CA ARG A 335 9.65 -14.15 8.15
C ARG A 335 8.49 -13.81 9.08
N PHE A 336 7.26 -13.88 8.56
CA PHE A 336 6.04 -13.63 9.33
C PHE A 336 4.86 -14.46 8.83
N PHE A 337 3.84 -14.62 9.67
CA PHE A 337 2.63 -15.38 9.32
C PHE A 337 1.68 -14.58 8.42
N ASP A 338 1.07 -15.28 7.45
CA ASP A 338 -0.07 -14.75 6.69
C ASP A 338 -1.41 -15.14 7.33
N GLU A 339 -2.49 -14.49 6.90
CA GLU A 339 -3.82 -14.74 7.47
C GLU A 339 -4.37 -16.14 7.17
N ALA A 340 -3.86 -16.77 6.11
CA ALA A 340 -4.23 -18.11 5.69
C ALA A 340 -3.43 -19.19 6.46
N GLY A 341 -2.61 -18.82 7.44
CA GLY A 341 -1.82 -19.72 8.28
C GLY A 341 -0.54 -20.24 7.61
N GLY A 342 -0.15 -19.69 6.46
CA GLY A 342 1.18 -19.86 5.88
C GLY A 342 2.14 -18.77 6.35
N MET A 343 3.28 -18.67 5.71
CA MET A 343 4.30 -17.66 6.03
C MET A 343 4.76 -16.91 4.79
N GLN A 344 5.25 -15.71 4.99
CA GLN A 344 5.97 -14.94 3.97
C GLN A 344 7.41 -14.82 4.41
N LEU A 345 8.34 -15.15 3.51
CA LEU A 345 9.76 -14.91 3.68
C LEU A 345 10.15 -13.73 2.78
N VAL A 346 10.51 -12.61 3.38
CA VAL A 346 10.98 -11.41 2.68
C VAL A 346 12.48 -11.25 2.92
N VAL A 347 13.28 -11.27 1.85
CA VAL A 347 14.70 -10.97 1.90
C VAL A 347 14.90 -9.52 1.45
N HIS A 348 15.25 -8.65 2.40
CA HIS A 348 15.57 -7.25 2.18
C HIS A 348 17.01 -7.12 1.68
N ALA A 349 17.15 -6.78 0.40
CA ALA A 349 18.41 -6.75 -0.32
C ALA A 349 18.39 -5.61 -1.36
N PRO A 350 18.88 -4.41 -1.04
CA PRO A 350 18.74 -3.23 -1.90
C PRO A 350 19.70 -3.20 -3.10
N PHE A 351 20.02 -4.35 -3.69
CA PHE A 351 20.97 -4.46 -4.82
C PHE A 351 20.36 -4.17 -6.19
N GLY A 352 19.03 -4.08 -6.30
CA GLY A 352 18.31 -3.86 -7.55
C GLY A 352 17.66 -5.13 -8.11
N GLY A 353 16.62 -4.93 -8.92
CA GLY A 353 15.68 -5.98 -9.30
C GLY A 353 16.29 -7.13 -10.11
N ARG A 354 17.36 -6.88 -10.88
CA ARG A 354 18.03 -7.92 -11.68
C ARG A 354 18.79 -8.94 -10.82
N ILE A 355 19.50 -8.47 -9.80
CA ILE A 355 20.20 -9.32 -8.82
C ILE A 355 19.18 -10.05 -7.95
N ASN A 356 18.18 -9.32 -7.45
CA ASN A 356 17.13 -9.90 -6.60
C ASN A 356 16.27 -10.94 -7.34
N ARG A 357 16.03 -10.75 -8.65
CA ARG A 357 15.34 -11.72 -9.50
C ARG A 357 16.15 -13.01 -9.63
N ALA A 358 17.46 -12.91 -9.94
CA ALA A 358 18.34 -14.08 -9.93
C ALA A 358 18.31 -14.78 -8.57
N TRP A 359 18.40 -14.02 -7.48
CA TRP A 359 18.42 -14.61 -6.15
C TRP A 359 17.11 -15.33 -5.82
N GLY A 360 15.97 -14.68 -6.11
CA GLY A 360 14.65 -15.26 -5.94
C GLY A 360 14.45 -16.55 -6.75
N TYR A 361 14.91 -16.61 -8.01
CA TYR A 361 14.84 -17.82 -8.83
C TYR A 361 15.74 -18.94 -8.31
N ALA A 362 17.00 -18.63 -7.96
CA ALA A 362 17.92 -19.62 -7.41
C ALA A 362 17.36 -20.21 -6.11
N LEU A 363 16.88 -19.35 -5.20
CA LEU A 363 16.31 -19.79 -3.93
C LEU A 363 15.02 -20.60 -4.17
N ARG A 364 14.09 -20.12 -5.01
CA ARG A 364 12.88 -20.85 -5.39
C ARG A 364 13.21 -22.24 -5.92
N LYS A 365 14.19 -22.38 -6.83
CA LYS A 365 14.61 -23.68 -7.37
C LYS A 365 15.16 -24.59 -6.29
N ARG A 366 15.97 -24.06 -5.36
CA ARG A 366 16.50 -24.83 -4.22
C ARG A 366 15.39 -25.30 -3.29
N PHE A 367 14.36 -24.49 -3.06
CA PHE A 367 13.16 -24.90 -2.33
C PHE A 367 12.40 -26.01 -3.07
N CYS A 368 12.15 -25.86 -4.38
CA CYS A 368 11.47 -26.90 -5.17
C CYS A 368 12.19 -28.24 -5.09
N VAL A 369 13.53 -28.26 -5.20
CA VAL A 369 14.31 -29.51 -5.14
C VAL A 369 14.33 -30.14 -3.74
N THR A 370 14.24 -29.32 -2.69
CA THR A 370 14.36 -29.79 -1.30
C THR A 370 13.03 -30.23 -0.72
N PHE A 371 11.93 -29.58 -1.13
CA PHE A 371 10.59 -29.76 -0.54
C PHE A 371 9.53 -30.22 -1.54
N ASP A 372 9.90 -30.47 -2.80
CA ASP A 372 9.05 -31.00 -3.88
C ASP A 372 7.73 -30.23 -4.13
N PHE A 373 7.81 -28.89 -4.14
CA PHE A 373 6.66 -28.04 -4.47
C PHE A 373 7.09 -26.70 -5.07
N GLU A 374 6.17 -26.05 -5.82
CA GLU A 374 6.42 -24.72 -6.38
C GLU A 374 5.97 -23.58 -5.45
N LEU A 375 6.85 -22.60 -5.29
CA LEU A 375 6.60 -21.38 -4.51
C LEU A 375 6.12 -20.22 -5.38
N GLN A 376 5.16 -19.46 -4.88
CA GLN A 376 4.88 -18.10 -5.37
C GLN A 376 6.01 -17.17 -4.92
N ALA A 377 6.49 -16.33 -5.83
CA ALA A 377 7.62 -15.45 -5.59
C ALA A 377 7.54 -14.12 -6.34
N ALA A 378 8.08 -13.06 -5.74
CA ALA A 378 8.22 -11.74 -6.38
C ALA A 378 9.57 -11.11 -6.04
N ALA A 379 10.18 -10.40 -6.99
CA ALA A 379 11.44 -9.68 -6.78
C ALA A 379 11.34 -8.22 -7.23
N THR A 380 11.72 -7.32 -6.32
CA THR A 380 11.75 -5.86 -6.49
C THR A 380 13.18 -5.34 -6.41
N ASP A 381 13.37 -4.02 -6.55
CA ASP A 381 14.70 -3.41 -6.39
C ASP A 381 15.25 -3.47 -4.95
N ASP A 382 14.37 -3.59 -3.95
CA ASP A 382 14.74 -3.56 -2.53
C ASP A 382 14.73 -4.93 -1.85
N GLY A 383 14.30 -5.98 -2.56
CA GLY A 383 14.30 -7.35 -2.05
C GLY A 383 13.37 -8.26 -2.81
N PHE A 384 13.18 -9.48 -2.30
CA PHE A 384 12.26 -10.46 -2.87
C PHE A 384 11.47 -11.17 -1.78
N VAL A 385 10.32 -11.74 -2.16
CA VAL A 385 9.42 -12.48 -1.26
C VAL A 385 9.17 -13.89 -1.82
N LEU A 386 9.15 -14.86 -0.91
CA LEU A 386 8.68 -16.23 -1.15
C LEU A 386 7.47 -16.50 -0.24
N SER A 387 6.33 -16.89 -0.82
CA SER A 387 5.13 -17.26 -0.06
C SER A 387 5.14 -18.74 0.27
N LEU A 388 5.36 -19.06 1.54
CA LEU A 388 5.44 -20.42 2.05
C LEU A 388 4.03 -20.91 2.46
N GLY A 389 3.60 -22.03 1.89
CA GLY A 389 2.41 -22.73 2.37
C GLY A 389 2.55 -23.25 3.83
N PRO A 390 1.44 -23.57 4.52
CA PRO A 390 1.44 -23.97 5.93
C PRO A 390 2.33 -25.18 6.25
N GLN A 391 2.50 -26.09 5.31
CA GLN A 391 3.30 -27.30 5.48
C GLN A 391 4.83 -27.07 5.34
N HIS A 392 5.27 -25.86 4.97
CA HIS A 392 6.67 -25.57 4.69
C HIS A 392 7.29 -24.73 5.81
N SER A 393 8.29 -25.29 6.48
CA SER A 393 9.09 -24.57 7.48
C SER A 393 10.52 -25.07 7.41
N PHE A 394 11.46 -24.16 7.64
CA PHE A 394 12.89 -24.43 7.67
C PHE A 394 13.55 -23.45 8.66
N PRO A 395 14.73 -23.79 9.20
CA PRO A 395 15.51 -22.87 10.03
C PRO A 395 15.91 -21.62 9.21
N LEU A 396 15.49 -20.44 9.68
CA LEU A 396 15.65 -19.20 8.92
C LEU A 396 17.13 -18.80 8.76
N ASP A 397 17.98 -19.17 9.71
CA ASP A 397 19.44 -19.01 9.68
C ASP A 397 20.09 -19.69 8.48
N GLY A 398 19.53 -20.79 7.99
CA GLY A 398 20.01 -21.52 6.82
C GLY A 398 19.74 -20.83 5.48
N VAL A 399 18.86 -19.83 5.41
CA VAL A 399 18.35 -19.28 4.12
C VAL A 399 19.45 -18.76 3.20
N PHE A 400 20.44 -18.05 3.77
CA PHE A 400 21.53 -17.44 3.00
C PHE A 400 22.52 -18.49 2.48
N GLY A 401 22.60 -19.68 3.11
CA GLY A 401 23.46 -20.78 2.71
C GLY A 401 22.83 -21.76 1.71
N MET A 402 21.55 -21.59 1.36
CA MET A 402 20.85 -22.50 0.44
C MET A 402 21.32 -22.36 -1.01
N VAL A 403 21.72 -21.15 -1.42
CA VAL A 403 22.23 -20.87 -2.77
C VAL A 403 23.75 -20.90 -2.73
N ARG A 404 24.35 -21.84 -3.45
CA ARG A 404 25.82 -22.02 -3.51
C ARG A 404 26.37 -21.52 -4.83
N ARG A 405 27.51 -20.85 -4.79
CA ARG A 405 28.14 -20.23 -5.95
C ARG A 405 28.54 -21.26 -7.01
N GLU A 406 29.03 -22.44 -6.59
CA GLU A 406 29.51 -23.48 -7.50
C GLU A 406 28.40 -24.03 -8.40
N ARG A 407 27.13 -23.98 -7.94
CA ARG A 407 25.97 -24.45 -8.70
C ARG A 407 25.07 -23.32 -9.20
N LEU A 408 25.45 -22.06 -8.98
CA LEU A 408 24.57 -20.92 -9.24
C LEU A 408 24.09 -20.88 -10.69
N VAL A 409 25.00 -21.02 -11.66
CA VAL A 409 24.67 -20.99 -13.08
C VAL A 409 23.79 -22.17 -13.48
N GLU A 410 24.07 -23.37 -12.94
CA GLU A 410 23.27 -24.58 -13.21
C GLU A 410 21.85 -24.44 -12.65
N ASP A 411 21.73 -24.02 -11.37
CA ASP A 411 20.45 -23.83 -10.70
C ASP A 411 19.62 -22.75 -11.39
N LEU A 412 20.22 -21.61 -11.78
CA LEU A 412 19.55 -20.55 -12.51
C LEU A 412 19.15 -20.97 -13.92
N THR A 413 19.99 -21.76 -14.61
CA THR A 413 19.65 -22.29 -15.94
C THR A 413 18.39 -23.14 -15.84
N GLN A 414 18.34 -24.09 -14.88
CA GLN A 414 17.16 -24.93 -14.68
C GLN A 414 15.94 -24.15 -14.19
N ALA A 415 16.13 -23.13 -13.33
CA ALA A 415 15.04 -22.27 -12.89
C ALA A 415 14.44 -21.45 -14.03
N THR A 416 15.29 -20.93 -14.92
CA THR A 416 14.91 -20.11 -16.07
C THR A 416 14.10 -20.92 -17.08
N LEU A 417 14.46 -22.18 -17.32
CA LEU A 417 13.71 -23.05 -18.24
C LEU A 417 12.25 -23.22 -17.83
N ALA A 418 11.96 -23.29 -16.53
CA ALA A 418 10.59 -23.34 -16.03
C ALA A 418 9.93 -21.94 -15.90
N ALA A 419 10.68 -20.86 -16.15
CA ALA A 419 10.21 -19.51 -15.93
C ALA A 419 9.49 -18.93 -17.15
N PRO A 420 8.47 -18.08 -16.96
CA PRO A 420 7.69 -17.48 -18.05
C PRO A 420 8.55 -16.58 -18.97
N MET A 421 9.61 -15.99 -18.41
CA MET A 421 10.54 -15.13 -19.16
C MET A 421 11.23 -15.87 -20.32
N PHE A 422 11.47 -17.18 -20.18
CA PHE A 422 12.21 -17.95 -21.19
C PHE A 422 11.44 -18.01 -22.50
N ALA A 423 10.14 -18.32 -22.45
CA ALA A 423 9.28 -18.36 -23.64
C ALA A 423 9.20 -16.99 -24.34
N ASN A 424 9.15 -15.91 -23.56
CA ASN A 424 9.15 -14.55 -24.09
C ASN A 424 10.46 -14.21 -24.79
N ARG A 425 11.60 -14.44 -24.14
CA ARG A 425 12.94 -14.16 -24.71
C ARG A 425 13.27 -15.08 -25.88
N TRP A 426 12.87 -16.35 -25.82
CA TRP A 426 12.97 -17.29 -26.95
C TRP A 426 12.30 -16.74 -28.20
N ARG A 427 11.05 -16.27 -28.07
CA ARG A 427 10.30 -15.69 -29.17
C ARG A 427 10.95 -14.41 -29.70
N TRP A 428 11.47 -13.54 -28.82
CA TRP A 428 12.20 -12.34 -29.22
C TRP A 428 13.45 -12.69 -30.03
N ASN A 429 14.27 -13.60 -29.53
CA ASN A 429 15.53 -14.02 -30.17
C ASN A 429 15.27 -14.73 -31.49
N ALA A 430 14.32 -15.66 -31.53
CA ALA A 430 13.93 -16.35 -32.76
C ALA A 430 13.43 -15.36 -33.84
N THR A 431 12.75 -14.29 -33.43
CA THR A 431 12.27 -13.26 -34.34
C THR A 431 13.39 -12.31 -34.79
N ARG A 432 14.27 -11.88 -33.87
CA ARG A 432 15.42 -11.02 -34.19
C ARG A 432 16.40 -11.72 -35.12
N ALA A 433 16.69 -12.99 -34.85
CA ALA A 433 17.54 -13.87 -35.68
C ALA A 433 16.91 -14.27 -37.01
N LEU A 434 15.68 -13.83 -37.31
CA LEU A 434 14.93 -14.13 -38.53
C LEU A 434 14.58 -15.63 -38.72
N ALA A 435 14.71 -16.44 -37.68
CA ALA A 435 14.21 -17.83 -37.66
C ALA A 435 12.67 -17.84 -37.73
N LEU A 436 12.04 -16.82 -37.14
CA LEU A 436 10.62 -16.49 -37.29
C LEU A 436 10.45 -15.12 -37.95
N LEU A 437 9.58 -15.04 -38.94
CA LEU A 437 9.33 -13.79 -39.67
C LEU A 437 8.14 -13.03 -39.05
N ARG A 438 8.33 -11.74 -38.78
CA ARG A 438 7.26 -10.83 -38.33
C ARG A 438 6.21 -10.56 -39.41
N PHE A 439 6.62 -10.60 -40.68
CA PHE A 439 5.77 -10.35 -41.83
C PHE A 439 5.81 -11.53 -42.81
N GLN A 440 4.64 -11.88 -43.35
CA GLN A 440 4.49 -12.91 -44.36
C GLN A 440 3.43 -12.48 -45.38
N GLY A 441 3.75 -12.57 -46.68
CA GLY A 441 2.82 -12.16 -47.75
C GLY A 441 2.42 -10.68 -47.67
N GLY A 442 3.32 -9.81 -47.19
CA GLY A 442 3.06 -8.37 -47.04
C GLY A 442 2.17 -7.99 -45.84
N ARG A 443 1.79 -8.95 -44.99
CA ARG A 443 0.99 -8.71 -43.78
C ARG A 443 1.76 -9.10 -42.53
N ARG A 444 1.51 -8.41 -41.41
CA ARG A 444 2.06 -8.78 -40.10
C ARG A 444 1.46 -10.11 -39.65
N VAL A 445 2.30 -11.01 -39.16
CA VAL A 445 1.84 -12.30 -38.63
C VAL A 445 1.19 -12.06 -37.27
N PRO A 446 -0.08 -12.47 -37.06
CA PRO A 446 -0.76 -12.31 -35.77
C PRO A 446 0.02 -12.96 -34.62
N MET A 447 -0.02 -12.34 -33.44
CA MET A 447 0.78 -12.77 -32.30
C MET A 447 0.48 -14.22 -31.84
N PRO A 448 -0.78 -14.68 -31.76
CA PRO A 448 -1.06 -16.07 -31.38
C PRO A 448 -0.41 -17.09 -32.33
N LEU A 449 -0.41 -16.79 -33.63
CA LEU A 449 0.22 -17.64 -34.63
C LEU A 449 1.76 -17.61 -34.52
N GLN A 450 2.33 -16.46 -34.17
CA GLN A 450 3.76 -16.34 -33.87
C GLN A 450 4.15 -17.12 -32.61
N ARG A 451 3.34 -17.12 -31.53
CA ARG A 451 3.56 -17.94 -30.32
C ARG A 451 3.59 -19.43 -30.69
N MET A 452 2.55 -19.93 -31.36
CA MET A 452 2.49 -21.32 -31.83
C MET A 452 3.71 -21.70 -32.70
N ARG A 453 4.18 -20.78 -33.56
CA ARG A 453 5.37 -21.03 -34.40
C ARG A 453 6.67 -21.00 -33.60
N ALA A 454 6.75 -20.20 -32.55
CA ALA A 454 7.88 -20.18 -31.63
C ALA A 454 7.94 -21.47 -30.82
N ASP A 455 6.80 -22.00 -30.39
CA ASP A 455 6.70 -23.29 -29.69
C ASP A 455 7.06 -24.45 -30.63
N ASP A 456 6.55 -24.44 -31.88
CA ASP A 456 6.94 -25.42 -32.92
C ASP A 456 8.47 -25.41 -33.17
N LEU A 457 9.08 -24.22 -33.17
CA LEU A 457 10.53 -24.05 -33.33
C LEU A 457 11.29 -24.53 -32.09
N LEU A 458 10.80 -24.22 -30.89
CA LEU A 458 11.39 -24.67 -29.63
C LEU A 458 11.38 -26.20 -29.56
N ALA A 459 10.27 -26.84 -29.89
CA ALA A 459 10.17 -28.30 -29.91
C ALA A 459 11.11 -28.96 -30.93
N ALA A 460 11.51 -28.25 -31.99
CA ALA A 460 12.45 -28.75 -32.99
C ALA A 460 13.92 -28.58 -32.57
N VAL A 461 14.26 -27.45 -31.94
CA VAL A 461 15.63 -27.11 -31.54
C VAL A 461 15.99 -27.64 -30.16
N PHE A 462 15.03 -27.62 -29.23
CA PHE A 462 15.17 -28.02 -27.84
C PHE A 462 14.00 -28.93 -27.42
N PRO A 463 13.95 -30.19 -27.92
CA PRO A 463 12.81 -31.09 -27.68
C PRO A 463 12.56 -31.38 -26.21
N ALA A 464 13.61 -31.48 -25.39
CA ALA A 464 13.49 -31.77 -23.96
C ALA A 464 12.74 -30.67 -23.20
N GLN A 465 12.83 -29.41 -23.63
CA GLN A 465 12.10 -28.29 -23.03
C GLN A 465 10.60 -28.31 -23.38
N ALA A 466 10.23 -28.89 -24.52
CA ALA A 466 8.84 -29.03 -24.95
C ALA A 466 8.19 -30.35 -24.50
N ALA A 467 8.97 -31.22 -23.84
CA ALA A 467 8.49 -32.52 -23.36
C ALA A 467 7.59 -32.37 -22.12
N CYS A 468 6.75 -33.39 -21.87
CA CYS A 468 5.93 -33.42 -20.67
C CYS A 468 6.82 -33.51 -19.42
N ALA A 469 6.62 -32.60 -18.46
CA ALA A 469 7.38 -32.56 -17.21
C ALA A 469 7.25 -33.86 -16.40
N ASP A 470 6.08 -34.53 -16.46
CA ASP A 470 5.83 -35.80 -15.75
C ASP A 470 6.74 -36.96 -16.20
N ASN A 471 7.33 -36.86 -17.40
CA ASN A 471 8.20 -37.90 -17.95
C ASN A 471 9.70 -37.60 -17.77
N ALA A 472 10.04 -36.42 -17.25
CA ALA A 472 11.43 -36.01 -17.08
C ALA A 472 11.98 -36.50 -15.74
N THR A 473 13.07 -37.29 -15.78
CA THR A 473 13.82 -37.69 -14.58
C THR A 473 15.17 -36.97 -14.58
N GLY A 474 15.32 -35.98 -13.69
CA GLY A 474 16.56 -35.20 -13.53
C GLY A 474 16.59 -33.86 -14.29
N PRO A 475 17.74 -33.16 -14.30
CA PRO A 475 17.88 -31.84 -14.92
C PRO A 475 17.79 -31.91 -16.45
N ILE A 476 17.20 -30.87 -17.06
CA ILE A 476 17.06 -30.78 -18.52
C ILE A 476 18.44 -30.49 -19.12
N VAL A 477 18.89 -31.35 -20.04
CA VAL A 477 20.12 -31.14 -20.80
C VAL A 477 19.89 -30.09 -21.88
N VAL A 478 20.66 -29.00 -21.82
CA VAL A 478 20.57 -27.89 -22.77
C VAL A 478 21.32 -28.26 -24.06
N PRO A 479 20.69 -28.16 -25.25
CA PRO A 479 21.35 -28.40 -26.52
C PRO A 479 22.29 -27.25 -26.89
N ASP A 480 23.39 -27.58 -27.56
CA ASP A 480 24.29 -26.58 -28.14
C ASP A 480 23.72 -26.04 -29.46
N HIS A 481 22.88 -25.02 -29.35
CA HIS A 481 22.31 -24.32 -30.49
C HIS A 481 22.36 -22.80 -30.29
N PRO A 482 22.75 -21.98 -31.30
CA PRO A 482 22.92 -20.53 -31.14
C PRO A 482 21.71 -19.81 -30.52
N LEU A 483 20.48 -20.11 -30.98
CA LEU A 483 19.27 -19.52 -30.41
C LEU A 483 19.03 -19.87 -28.94
N VAL A 484 19.39 -21.09 -28.52
CA VAL A 484 19.19 -21.55 -27.14
C VAL A 484 20.22 -20.87 -26.24
N ARG A 485 21.48 -20.81 -26.67
CA ARG A 485 22.56 -20.11 -25.97
C ARG A 485 22.24 -18.62 -25.80
N GLU A 486 21.84 -17.94 -26.87
CA GLU A 486 21.42 -16.53 -26.81
C GLU A 486 20.23 -16.31 -25.88
N THR A 487 19.25 -17.22 -25.88
CA THR A 487 18.07 -17.12 -25.01
C THR A 487 18.42 -17.27 -23.54
N LEU A 488 19.28 -18.24 -23.22
CA LEU A 488 19.76 -18.41 -21.86
C LEU A 488 20.62 -17.22 -21.42
N ASP A 489 21.54 -16.76 -22.26
CA ASP A 489 22.38 -15.58 -21.99
C ASP A 489 21.52 -14.34 -21.69
N ASN A 490 20.54 -14.06 -22.54
CA ASN A 490 19.57 -12.98 -22.35
C ASN A 490 18.81 -13.11 -21.00
N CYS A 491 18.38 -14.31 -20.62
CA CYS A 491 17.70 -14.51 -19.34
C CYS A 491 18.65 -14.27 -18.15
N LEU A 492 19.86 -14.84 -18.19
CA LEU A 492 20.84 -14.80 -17.10
C LEU A 492 21.50 -13.42 -16.92
N HIS A 493 21.74 -12.71 -18.02
CA HIS A 493 22.59 -11.52 -18.05
C HIS A 493 21.89 -10.24 -18.53
N GLU A 494 20.68 -10.30 -19.07
CA GLU A 494 19.89 -9.08 -19.38
C GLU A 494 18.66 -8.98 -18.49
N ALA A 495 17.85 -10.05 -18.39
CA ALA A 495 16.69 -10.11 -17.49
C ALA A 495 17.11 -10.17 -16.02
N MET A 496 18.23 -10.84 -15.77
CA MET A 496 18.87 -11.03 -14.48
C MET A 496 20.30 -10.48 -14.50
N ASP A 497 20.97 -10.52 -13.35
CA ASP A 497 22.39 -10.20 -13.22
C ASP A 497 23.08 -11.32 -12.42
N THR A 498 23.36 -12.44 -13.10
CA THR A 498 24.02 -13.61 -12.47
C THR A 498 25.40 -13.27 -11.92
N GLU A 499 26.19 -12.44 -12.61
CA GLU A 499 27.51 -12.00 -12.15
C GLU A 499 27.40 -11.13 -10.89
N GLY A 500 26.41 -10.23 -10.85
CA GLY A 500 26.10 -9.43 -9.68
C GLY A 500 25.69 -10.27 -8.48
N LEU A 501 24.87 -11.31 -8.69
CA LEU A 501 24.51 -12.24 -7.62
C LEU A 501 25.72 -13.04 -7.13
N ASP A 502 26.56 -13.57 -8.03
CA ASP A 502 27.78 -14.28 -7.61
C ASP A 502 28.68 -13.39 -6.73
N ALA A 503 28.84 -12.12 -7.12
CA ALA A 503 29.59 -11.15 -6.34
C ALA A 503 28.97 -10.91 -4.94
N VAL A 504 27.64 -10.78 -4.85
CA VAL A 504 26.93 -10.62 -3.57
C VAL A 504 27.14 -11.85 -2.67
N LEU A 505 26.97 -13.06 -3.22
CA LEU A 505 27.19 -14.30 -2.47
C LEU A 505 28.65 -14.41 -2.00
N ALA A 506 29.62 -14.04 -2.84
CA ALA A 506 31.04 -14.04 -2.48
C ALA A 506 31.39 -13.06 -1.35
N GLU A 507 30.69 -11.93 -1.25
CA GLU A 507 30.86 -10.97 -0.16
C GLU A 507 30.16 -11.43 1.13
N ILE A 508 29.04 -12.16 1.03
CA ILE A 508 28.38 -12.82 2.17
C ILE A 508 29.29 -13.93 2.73
N GLU A 509 29.83 -14.81 1.89
CA GLU A 509 30.74 -15.89 2.29
C GLU A 509 32.01 -15.36 3.00
N ARG A 510 32.51 -14.19 2.59
CA ARG A 510 33.65 -13.51 3.22
C ARG A 510 33.28 -12.71 4.48
N GLY A 511 32.00 -12.59 4.81
CA GLY A 511 31.51 -11.81 5.95
C GLY A 511 31.54 -10.29 5.75
N ALA A 512 31.75 -9.81 4.53
CA ALA A 512 31.74 -8.37 4.20
C ALA A 512 30.32 -7.80 4.08
N ILE A 513 29.33 -8.66 3.82
CA ILE A 513 27.90 -8.37 3.92
C ILE A 513 27.37 -9.11 5.15
N ALA A 514 26.88 -8.38 6.14
CA ALA A 514 26.25 -8.97 7.31
C ALA A 514 24.88 -9.56 6.95
N THR A 515 24.61 -10.78 7.40
CA THR A 515 23.31 -11.43 7.26
C THR A 515 22.57 -11.40 8.59
N ARG A 516 21.31 -10.98 8.59
CA ARG A 516 20.42 -11.05 9.75
C ARG A 516 19.16 -11.82 9.40
N VAL A 517 18.63 -12.52 10.40
CA VAL A 517 17.39 -13.27 10.31
C VAL A 517 16.47 -12.82 11.43
N ILE A 518 15.19 -12.62 11.12
CA ILE A 518 14.21 -12.18 12.11
C ILE A 518 12.82 -12.75 11.78
N ASP A 519 12.17 -13.27 12.81
CA ASP A 519 10.75 -13.61 12.78
C ASP A 519 9.94 -12.43 13.34
N THR A 520 8.99 -11.91 12.57
CA THR A 520 8.12 -10.80 12.96
C THR A 520 6.66 -11.26 13.06
N PRO A 521 5.86 -10.72 14.00
CA PRO A 521 4.44 -11.08 14.10
C PRO A 521 3.59 -10.49 12.97
N ALA A 522 4.12 -9.48 12.28
CA ALA A 522 3.48 -8.74 11.20
C ALA A 522 4.57 -8.18 10.27
N PRO A 523 4.27 -7.91 8.99
CA PRO A 523 5.24 -7.37 8.05
C PRO A 523 5.86 -6.05 8.51
N SER A 524 7.18 -5.93 8.41
CA SER A 524 7.91 -4.69 8.65
C SER A 524 7.54 -3.62 7.62
N VAL A 525 7.72 -2.33 7.96
CA VAL A 525 7.36 -1.25 7.04
C VAL A 525 8.13 -1.26 5.72
N LEU A 526 9.35 -1.84 5.70
CA LEU A 526 10.17 -1.98 4.49
C LEU A 526 9.68 -3.14 3.59
N SER A 527 8.90 -4.08 4.12
CA SER A 527 8.37 -5.20 3.33
C SER A 527 7.09 -4.84 2.57
N HIS A 528 6.44 -3.73 2.94
CA HIS A 528 5.13 -3.35 2.39
C HIS A 528 5.13 -3.22 0.86
N GLU A 529 6.15 -2.58 0.27
CA GLU A 529 6.24 -2.44 -1.19
C GLU A 529 6.57 -3.78 -1.88
N ILE A 530 7.32 -4.66 -1.23
CA ILE A 530 7.66 -6.00 -1.75
C ILE A 530 6.39 -6.87 -1.81
N LEU A 531 5.55 -6.82 -0.78
CA LEU A 531 4.29 -7.58 -0.68
C LEU A 531 3.24 -7.10 -1.69
N HIS A 532 3.13 -5.79 -1.89
CA HIS A 532 2.22 -5.17 -2.86
C HIS A 532 2.89 -4.83 -4.19
N SER A 533 3.90 -5.62 -4.56
CA SER A 533 4.68 -5.38 -5.75
C SER A 533 3.82 -5.45 -7.04
N ASN A 534 4.28 -4.73 -8.06
CA ASN A 534 3.59 -4.62 -9.35
C ASN A 534 3.65 -5.93 -10.14
N PRO A 535 2.69 -6.23 -11.04
CA PRO A 535 2.65 -7.52 -11.75
C PRO A 535 3.95 -7.97 -12.43
N TYR A 536 4.75 -7.04 -12.94
CA TYR A 536 6.02 -7.34 -13.61
C TYR A 536 7.16 -7.82 -12.69
N THR A 537 6.98 -7.78 -11.36
CA THR A 537 7.98 -8.25 -10.39
C THR A 537 7.81 -9.74 -10.05
N TYR A 538 6.73 -10.38 -10.49
CA TYR A 538 6.48 -11.79 -10.20
C TYR A 538 7.42 -12.71 -10.95
N LEU A 539 7.78 -13.81 -10.30
CA LEU A 539 8.72 -14.82 -10.82
C LEU A 539 8.00 -16.07 -11.34
N ASP A 540 6.68 -16.13 -11.17
CA ASP A 540 5.78 -17.25 -11.47
C ASP A 540 4.50 -16.74 -12.16
N ASP A 541 3.76 -17.66 -12.78
CA ASP A 541 2.53 -17.37 -13.55
C ASP A 541 1.24 -17.40 -12.71
N ALA A 542 1.29 -17.35 -11.38
CA ALA A 542 0.08 -17.38 -10.56
C ALA A 542 -0.81 -16.14 -10.82
N PRO A 543 -2.15 -16.31 -10.96
CA PRO A 543 -3.10 -15.22 -11.11
C PRO A 543 -3.00 -14.21 -9.96
N LEU A 544 -3.29 -12.93 -10.23
CA LEU A 544 -3.11 -11.84 -9.26
C LEU A 544 -3.99 -12.01 -8.01
N GLU A 545 -5.19 -12.54 -8.18
CA GLU A 545 -6.20 -12.76 -7.13
C GLU A 545 -5.81 -13.89 -6.17
N GLU A 546 -5.03 -14.85 -6.65
CA GLU A 546 -4.61 -16.06 -5.91
C GLU A 546 -3.28 -15.85 -5.16
N ARG A 547 -2.70 -14.64 -5.21
CA ARG A 547 -1.40 -14.36 -4.59
C ARG A 547 -1.52 -14.14 -3.09
N ARG A 548 -0.88 -15.02 -2.32
CA ARG A 548 -0.84 -14.95 -0.85
C ARG A 548 -0.20 -13.66 -0.33
N ALA A 549 0.89 -13.21 -0.97
CA ALA A 549 1.59 -11.99 -0.58
C ALA A 549 0.69 -10.73 -0.60
N ARG A 550 -0.27 -10.63 -1.54
CA ARG A 550 -1.20 -9.50 -1.64
C ARG A 550 -2.35 -9.56 -0.64
N ALA A 551 -2.65 -10.75 -0.13
CA ALA A 551 -3.68 -10.98 0.88
C ALA A 551 -3.21 -10.62 2.30
N VAL A 552 -1.91 -10.32 2.48
CA VAL A 552 -1.36 -9.91 3.77
C VAL A 552 -1.90 -8.52 4.14
N ALA A 553 -2.57 -8.42 5.29
CA ALA A 553 -3.02 -7.13 5.79
C ALA A 553 -1.84 -6.27 6.28
N LEU A 554 -1.62 -5.13 5.63
CA LEU A 554 -0.69 -4.10 6.07
C LEU A 554 -1.31 -3.26 7.21
N ARG A 555 -1.29 -3.76 8.44
CA ARG A 555 -1.59 -2.95 9.63
C ARG A 555 -0.30 -2.57 10.33
N ARG A 556 -0.18 -1.29 10.70
CA ARG A 556 0.95 -0.78 11.47
C ARG A 556 0.85 -1.36 12.89
N MET A 557 1.94 -1.95 13.37
CA MET A 557 2.03 -2.41 14.75
C MET A 557 2.28 -1.22 15.67
N ASP A 558 1.66 -1.25 16.85
CA ASP A 558 1.87 -0.25 17.91
C ASP A 558 3.35 -0.23 18.33
N PRO A 559 4.00 0.95 18.42
CA PRO A 559 5.36 1.08 18.93
C PRO A 559 5.57 0.46 20.33
N ASP A 560 4.54 0.48 21.20
CA ASP A 560 4.62 -0.15 22.52
C ASP A 560 4.55 -1.68 22.44
N LEU A 561 3.97 -2.23 21.37
CA LEU A 561 4.04 -3.66 21.01
C LEU A 561 5.36 -4.03 20.33
N ALA A 562 6.08 -3.05 19.73
CA ALA A 562 7.38 -3.28 19.09
C ALA A 562 8.50 -3.59 20.12
N GLY A 563 8.30 -3.25 21.41
CA GLY A 563 9.21 -3.64 22.49
C GLY A 563 9.12 -5.12 22.90
N GLY A 564 8.10 -5.85 22.42
CA GLY A 564 7.81 -7.25 22.77
C GLY A 564 7.50 -8.14 21.57
N LEU A 565 8.19 -7.90 20.44
CA LEU A 565 8.03 -8.57 19.14
C LEU A 565 8.08 -10.11 19.28
N GLY A 566 6.90 -10.73 19.29
CA GLY A 566 6.72 -12.19 19.28
C GLY A 566 5.82 -12.75 20.40
N ALA A 567 5.45 -11.94 21.39
CA ALA A 567 4.70 -12.42 22.54
C ALA A 567 3.24 -12.73 22.17
N LEU A 568 2.88 -14.01 22.16
CA LEU A 568 1.49 -14.45 21.94
C LEU A 568 0.61 -14.05 23.14
N ASP A 569 -0.67 -13.79 22.89
CA ASP A 569 -1.60 -13.52 23.99
C ASP A 569 -1.74 -14.76 24.89
N VAL A 570 -1.50 -14.60 26.20
CA VAL A 570 -1.50 -15.71 27.16
C VAL A 570 -2.86 -16.41 27.20
N ALA A 571 -3.97 -15.68 27.02
CA ALA A 571 -5.29 -16.28 26.98
C ALA A 571 -5.53 -17.07 25.68
N ALA A 572 -4.98 -16.63 24.54
CA ALA A 572 -4.98 -17.39 23.29
C ALA A 572 -4.14 -18.68 23.40
N ILE A 573 -2.96 -18.62 24.04
CA ILE A 573 -2.15 -19.82 24.33
C ILE A 573 -2.98 -20.80 25.18
N ALA A 574 -3.57 -20.32 26.27
CA ALA A 574 -4.36 -21.15 27.18
C ALA A 574 -5.59 -21.78 26.50
N ALA A 575 -6.31 -21.00 25.67
CA ALA A 575 -7.46 -21.49 24.92
C ALA A 575 -7.07 -22.59 23.92
N VAL A 576 -6.01 -22.39 23.13
CA VAL A 576 -5.55 -23.42 22.19
C VAL A 576 -5.04 -24.65 22.92
N ARG A 577 -4.32 -24.51 24.04
CA ARG A 577 -3.89 -25.66 24.85
C ARG A 577 -5.08 -26.46 25.36
N ALA A 578 -6.11 -25.79 25.88
CA ALA A 578 -7.31 -26.45 26.37
C ALA A 578 -8.09 -27.15 25.25
N GLU A 579 -8.18 -26.52 24.07
CA GLU A 579 -8.88 -27.08 22.91
C GLU A 579 -8.08 -28.17 22.15
N ALA A 580 -6.76 -28.19 22.28
CA ALA A 580 -5.87 -29.16 21.63
C ALA A 580 -5.62 -30.40 22.51
N TRP A 581 -5.79 -30.27 23.83
CA TRP A 581 -5.73 -31.41 24.73
C TRP A 581 -6.89 -32.38 24.43
N PRO A 582 -6.65 -33.70 24.36
CA PRO A 582 -7.71 -34.66 24.04
C PRO A 582 -8.88 -34.59 25.05
N ASP A 583 -10.10 -34.36 24.56
CA ASP A 583 -11.34 -34.48 25.33
C ASP A 583 -11.85 -35.91 25.23
N VAL A 584 -11.45 -36.74 26.18
CA VAL A 584 -11.68 -38.20 26.20
C VAL A 584 -12.90 -38.52 27.05
N ARG A 585 -13.93 -39.08 26.44
CA ARG A 585 -15.23 -39.36 27.08
C ARG A 585 -15.48 -40.85 27.30
N ASP A 586 -14.82 -41.71 26.52
CA ASP A 586 -14.92 -43.15 26.61
C ASP A 586 -13.57 -43.84 26.36
N ALA A 587 -13.56 -45.17 26.47
CA ALA A 587 -12.34 -45.98 26.32
C ALA A 587 -11.80 -45.95 24.88
N ASP A 588 -12.65 -45.76 23.86
CA ASP A 588 -12.21 -45.69 22.46
C ASP A 588 -11.46 -44.38 22.19
N GLU A 589 -11.98 -43.26 22.69
CA GLU A 589 -11.31 -41.96 22.59
C GLU A 589 -9.98 -41.94 23.36
N LEU A 590 -9.88 -42.63 24.51
CA LEU A 590 -8.61 -42.79 25.23
C LEU A 590 -7.59 -43.59 24.40
N HIS A 591 -8.05 -44.64 23.71
CA HIS A 591 -7.21 -45.45 22.85
C HIS A 591 -6.65 -44.67 21.66
N ASP A 592 -7.47 -43.82 21.05
CA ASP A 592 -7.06 -42.91 19.96
C ASP A 592 -6.05 -41.85 20.46
N ALA A 593 -6.27 -41.30 21.66
CA ALA A 593 -5.34 -40.38 22.29
C ALA A 593 -3.98 -41.04 22.57
N LEU A 594 -3.97 -42.26 23.11
CA LEU A 594 -2.75 -43.06 23.32
C LEU A 594 -2.05 -43.40 22.01
N SER A 595 -2.83 -43.67 20.95
CA SER A 595 -2.30 -43.92 19.61
C SER A 595 -1.60 -42.69 19.04
N SER A 596 -2.04 -41.49 19.38
CA SER A 596 -1.46 -40.23 18.90
C SER A 596 -0.24 -39.81 19.74
N LEU A 597 -0.38 -39.78 21.07
CA LEU A 597 0.68 -39.37 22.02
C LEU A 597 1.81 -40.40 22.15
N GLY A 598 1.55 -41.65 21.80
CA GLY A 598 2.49 -42.77 21.85
C GLY A 598 2.68 -43.36 23.25
N LEU A 599 2.86 -42.53 24.27
CA LEU A 599 2.93 -42.93 25.68
C LEU A 599 2.44 -41.81 26.61
N VAL A 600 1.75 -42.16 27.70
CA VAL A 600 1.20 -41.19 28.65
C VAL A 600 1.54 -41.58 30.09
N PRO A 601 2.36 -40.82 30.82
CA PRO A 601 2.73 -41.17 32.21
C PRO A 601 1.54 -41.23 33.17
N ASP A 602 1.68 -42.05 34.22
CA ASP A 602 0.63 -42.31 35.22
C ASP A 602 0.08 -41.01 35.84
N ALA A 603 0.98 -40.05 36.13
CA ALA A 603 0.60 -38.74 36.65
C ALA A 603 -0.31 -37.93 35.70
N GLU A 604 -0.14 -38.07 34.39
CA GLU A 604 -0.97 -37.39 33.39
C GLU A 604 -2.33 -38.08 33.21
N VAL A 605 -2.35 -39.42 33.30
CA VAL A 605 -3.60 -40.21 33.33
C VAL A 605 -4.48 -39.82 34.52
N GLU A 606 -3.87 -39.68 35.70
CA GLU A 606 -4.56 -39.23 36.93
C GLU A 606 -5.02 -37.78 36.82
N ALA A 607 -4.15 -36.87 36.38
CA ALA A 607 -4.48 -35.45 36.24
C ALA A 607 -5.63 -35.19 35.24
N ALA A 608 -5.72 -35.99 34.18
CA ALA A 608 -6.80 -35.92 33.20
C ALA A 608 -8.06 -36.70 33.59
N GLY A 609 -8.05 -37.43 34.72
CA GLY A 609 -9.18 -38.21 35.19
C GLY A 609 -9.44 -39.50 34.39
N TRP A 610 -8.44 -40.01 33.67
CA TRP A 610 -8.57 -41.16 32.76
C TRP A 610 -8.41 -42.52 33.45
N ALA A 611 -8.15 -42.57 34.76
CA ALA A 611 -7.83 -43.80 35.49
C ALA A 611 -8.87 -44.92 35.32
N GLY A 612 -10.17 -44.59 35.33
CA GLY A 612 -11.25 -45.56 35.11
C GLY A 612 -11.26 -46.16 33.69
N LEU A 613 -11.08 -45.31 32.67
CA LEU A 613 -11.01 -45.71 31.26
C LEU A 613 -9.73 -46.49 30.96
N ALA A 614 -8.61 -46.11 31.58
CA ALA A 614 -7.34 -46.83 31.48
C ALA A 614 -7.47 -48.27 32.03
N ALA A 615 -8.16 -48.45 33.16
CA ALA A 615 -8.43 -49.76 33.71
C ALA A 615 -9.29 -50.62 32.76
N GLU A 616 -10.28 -50.02 32.10
CA GLU A 616 -11.10 -50.69 31.09
C GLU A 616 -10.28 -51.14 29.87
N LEU A 617 -9.44 -50.26 29.31
CA LEU A 617 -8.57 -50.59 28.17
C LEU A 617 -7.54 -51.67 28.49
N VAL A 618 -6.96 -51.61 29.70
CA VAL A 618 -6.01 -52.61 30.18
C VAL A 618 -6.69 -53.96 30.38
N ALA A 619 -7.91 -53.98 30.94
CA ALA A 619 -8.72 -55.19 31.08
C ALA A 619 -9.10 -55.78 29.70
N ALA A 620 -9.42 -54.92 28.73
CA ALA A 620 -9.69 -55.28 27.34
C ALA A 620 -8.43 -55.64 26.52
N ARG A 621 -7.23 -55.57 27.12
CA ARG A 621 -5.93 -55.88 26.50
C ARG A 621 -5.57 -54.96 25.32
N ARG A 622 -6.21 -53.79 25.24
CA ARG A 622 -5.97 -52.73 24.24
C ARG A 622 -4.89 -51.75 24.66
N ALA A 623 -4.59 -51.66 25.95
CA ALA A 623 -3.48 -50.89 26.51
C ALA A 623 -2.70 -51.72 27.55
N THR A 624 -1.48 -51.28 27.87
CA THR A 624 -0.62 -51.87 28.90
C THR A 624 0.14 -50.78 29.65
N TRP A 625 0.56 -51.07 30.88
CA TRP A 625 1.44 -50.18 31.64
C TRP A 625 2.90 -50.53 31.38
N ALA A 626 3.66 -49.58 30.84
CA ALA A 626 5.11 -49.63 30.74
C ALA A 626 5.75 -49.04 32.01
N SER A 627 6.81 -49.66 32.53
CA SER A 627 7.59 -49.12 33.65
C SER A 627 9.04 -49.62 33.61
N ASP A 628 9.96 -48.84 34.17
CA ASP A 628 11.36 -49.27 34.40
C ASP A 628 11.75 -49.31 35.89
N GLY A 629 10.77 -49.08 36.78
CA GLY A 629 10.94 -48.98 38.22
C GLY A 629 11.04 -47.55 38.76
N ALA A 630 11.38 -46.57 37.91
CA ALA A 630 11.45 -45.14 38.27
C ALA A 630 10.31 -44.31 37.66
N TRP A 631 9.79 -44.70 36.49
CA TRP A 631 8.60 -44.11 35.88
C TRP A 631 7.60 -45.19 35.45
N ARG A 632 6.35 -44.78 35.25
CA ARG A 632 5.24 -45.63 34.78
C ARG A 632 4.37 -44.85 33.79
N ALA A 633 3.99 -45.47 32.68
CA ALA A 633 3.13 -44.87 31.66
C ALA A 633 2.18 -45.87 31.01
N LEU A 634 1.03 -45.37 30.57
CA LEU A 634 0.05 -46.10 29.79
C LEU A 634 0.42 -46.03 28.29
N VAL A 635 0.32 -47.17 27.61
CA VAL A 635 0.69 -47.34 26.20
C VAL A 635 -0.37 -48.19 25.50
N ALA A 636 -0.86 -47.75 24.33
CA ALA A 636 -1.73 -48.56 23.49
C ALA A 636 -0.96 -49.79 22.95
N ALA A 637 -1.63 -50.93 22.79
CA ALA A 637 -1.01 -52.18 22.37
C ALA A 637 -0.25 -52.03 21.02
N GLU A 638 -0.80 -51.25 20.10
CA GLU A 638 -0.25 -50.93 18.77
C GLU A 638 1.00 -50.05 18.84
N ARG A 639 1.21 -49.32 19.94
CA ARG A 639 2.33 -48.38 20.14
C ARG A 639 3.44 -48.93 21.04
N VAL A 640 3.31 -50.17 21.54
CA VAL A 640 4.34 -50.84 22.37
C VAL A 640 5.71 -50.90 21.69
N VAL A 641 5.74 -51.04 20.35
CA VAL A 641 6.99 -51.05 19.58
C VAL A 641 7.78 -49.74 19.72
N LEU A 642 7.10 -48.60 19.81
CA LEU A 642 7.73 -47.29 20.03
C LEU A 642 8.46 -47.28 21.38
N VAL A 643 7.75 -47.70 22.44
CA VAL A 643 8.27 -47.64 23.81
C VAL A 643 9.41 -48.64 24.02
N ARG A 644 9.35 -49.84 23.42
CA ARG A 644 10.46 -50.80 23.45
C ARG A 644 11.73 -50.26 22.79
N ARG A 645 11.60 -49.44 21.74
CA ARG A 645 12.75 -48.80 21.08
C ARG A 645 13.29 -47.64 21.91
N LEU A 646 12.42 -46.81 22.48
CA LEU A 646 12.80 -45.64 23.27
C LEU A 646 13.36 -46.00 24.65
N VAL A 647 12.81 -47.02 25.29
CA VAL A 647 13.20 -47.49 26.62
C VAL A 647 13.34 -49.01 26.60
N PRO A 648 14.51 -49.54 26.18
CA PRO A 648 14.74 -50.99 26.06
C PRO A 648 14.55 -51.78 27.36
N ALA A 649 14.71 -51.13 28.51
CA ALA A 649 14.53 -51.73 29.84
C ALA A 649 13.07 -51.77 30.34
N ALA A 650 12.11 -51.23 29.56
CA ALA A 650 10.72 -51.15 29.97
C ALA A 650 10.07 -52.54 30.11
N ARG A 651 9.41 -52.75 31.25
CA ARG A 651 8.55 -53.90 31.55
C ARG A 651 7.10 -53.52 31.32
N PHE A 652 6.31 -54.45 30.79
CA PHE A 652 4.92 -54.20 30.42
C PHE A 652 3.96 -55.10 31.21
N GLU A 653 3.02 -54.50 31.94
CA GLU A 653 2.06 -55.22 32.76
C GLU A 653 0.63 -54.70 32.53
N PRO A 654 -0.33 -55.57 32.14
CA PRO A 654 -0.16 -56.97 31.76
C PRO A 654 0.54 -57.11 30.39
N GLN A 655 1.19 -58.25 30.13
CA GLN A 655 2.01 -58.48 28.92
C GLN A 655 1.23 -58.12 27.64
N PRO A 656 1.70 -57.22 26.75
CA PRO A 656 0.92 -56.72 25.62
C PRO A 656 0.59 -57.82 24.61
N VAL A 657 -0.52 -57.66 23.88
CA VAL A 657 -0.84 -58.49 22.72
C VAL A 657 0.05 -58.08 21.56
N GLU A 658 0.69 -59.04 20.89
CA GLU A 658 1.51 -58.74 19.71
C GLU A 658 0.61 -58.34 18.53
N VAL A 659 0.53 -57.04 18.28
CA VAL A 659 -0.10 -56.51 17.07
C VAL A 659 0.98 -56.40 15.99
N ALA A 660 0.78 -57.07 14.86
CA ALA A 660 1.72 -56.98 13.74
C ALA A 660 1.85 -55.53 13.27
N ALA A 661 3.08 -55.02 13.17
CA ALA A 661 3.31 -53.66 12.66
C ALA A 661 2.75 -53.56 11.22
N PRO A 662 2.02 -52.48 10.88
CA PRO A 662 1.56 -52.26 9.52
C PRO A 662 2.80 -51.96 8.67
N ARG A 663 3.24 -52.99 7.92
CA ARG A 663 4.45 -53.05 7.07
C ARG A 663 5.69 -53.48 7.87
N GLY A 664 6.26 -54.64 7.52
CA GLY A 664 7.38 -55.29 8.20
C GLY A 664 8.73 -54.58 8.04
N GLU A 665 8.79 -53.28 8.34
CA GLU A 665 10.02 -52.50 8.44
C GLU A 665 10.44 -52.40 9.91
N ASP A 666 11.73 -52.61 10.19
CA ASP A 666 12.32 -52.33 11.50
C ASP A 666 12.20 -50.83 11.77
N LEU A 667 11.34 -50.44 12.72
CA LEU A 667 11.20 -49.05 13.13
C LEU A 667 12.54 -48.54 13.70
N ALA A 668 13.12 -47.53 13.05
CA ALA A 668 14.33 -46.87 13.51
C ALA A 668 14.08 -46.10 14.82
N GLU A 669 15.12 -45.98 15.65
CA GLU A 669 15.02 -45.28 16.93
C GLU A 669 14.67 -43.80 16.76
N GLU A 670 15.17 -43.17 15.70
CA GLU A 670 14.89 -41.77 15.36
C GLU A 670 13.41 -41.54 15.00
N ASP A 671 12.79 -42.47 14.27
CA ASP A 671 11.36 -42.43 13.96
C ASP A 671 10.49 -42.58 15.22
N ALA A 672 10.91 -43.42 16.16
CA ALA A 672 10.20 -43.56 17.44
C ALA A 672 10.25 -42.26 18.26
N ARG A 673 11.41 -41.59 18.31
CA ARG A 673 11.59 -40.30 19.01
C ARG A 673 10.75 -39.20 18.38
N ARG A 674 10.73 -39.15 17.04
CA ARG A 674 9.92 -38.21 16.25
C ARG A 674 8.43 -38.41 16.49
N ALA A 675 7.95 -39.66 16.49
CA ALA A 675 6.54 -39.97 16.67
C ALA A 675 6.01 -39.53 18.05
N VAL A 676 6.72 -39.85 19.14
CA VAL A 676 6.30 -39.47 20.50
C VAL A 676 6.39 -37.95 20.69
N SER A 677 7.51 -37.33 20.27
CA SER A 677 7.66 -35.87 20.41
C SER A 677 6.61 -35.11 19.62
N GLY A 678 6.25 -35.60 18.42
CA GLY A 678 5.25 -35.00 17.55
C GLY A 678 3.84 -35.10 18.14
N GLY A 679 3.44 -36.29 18.58
CA GLY A 679 2.14 -36.50 19.20
C GLY A 679 1.91 -35.62 20.42
N TRP A 680 2.93 -35.44 21.26
CA TRP A 680 2.83 -34.53 22.40
C TRP A 680 2.75 -33.06 21.98
N LEU A 681 3.58 -32.61 21.03
CA LEU A 681 3.54 -31.23 20.56
C LEU A 681 2.18 -30.82 19.97
N GLU A 682 1.45 -31.75 19.35
CA GLU A 682 0.08 -31.54 18.82
C GLU A 682 -0.95 -31.21 19.91
N CYS A 683 -0.66 -31.45 21.19
CA CYS A 683 -1.59 -31.26 22.30
C CYS A 683 -1.11 -30.27 23.37
N THR A 684 0.18 -29.91 23.41
CA THR A 684 0.74 -29.11 24.53
C THR A 684 0.86 -27.61 24.27
N GLY A 685 0.79 -27.15 23.02
CA GLY A 685 1.18 -25.78 22.66
C GLY A 685 2.68 -25.51 22.93
N PRO A 686 3.11 -24.24 23.11
CA PRO A 686 4.52 -23.90 23.37
C PRO A 686 5.07 -24.61 24.61
N ILE A 687 6.19 -25.34 24.52
CA ILE A 687 6.76 -26.09 25.65
C ILE A 687 8.29 -26.16 25.54
N THR A 688 9.01 -26.13 26.66
CA THR A 688 10.48 -26.31 26.64
C THR A 688 10.82 -27.80 26.52
N ALA A 689 11.99 -28.13 25.94
CA ALA A 689 12.45 -29.53 25.85
C ALA A 689 12.56 -30.19 27.23
N GLU A 690 12.95 -29.42 28.25
CA GLU A 690 13.02 -29.88 29.64
C GLU A 690 11.65 -30.20 30.23
N ALA A 691 10.64 -29.35 30.00
CA ALA A 691 9.27 -29.61 30.43
C ALA A 691 8.67 -30.81 29.68
N LEU A 692 8.94 -30.97 28.39
CA LEU A 692 8.46 -32.12 27.62
C LEU A 692 9.12 -33.44 28.08
N ALA A 693 10.42 -33.43 28.39
CA ALA A 693 11.11 -34.57 28.97
C ALA A 693 10.51 -34.96 30.34
N ALA A 694 10.25 -33.97 31.21
CA ALA A 694 9.62 -34.21 32.50
C ALA A 694 8.18 -34.78 32.37
N ARG A 695 7.39 -34.28 31.41
CA ARG A 695 6.01 -34.75 31.16
C ARG A 695 5.92 -36.12 30.53
N THR A 696 6.90 -36.52 29.72
CA THR A 696 6.92 -37.84 29.06
C THR A 696 7.67 -38.90 29.87
N GLY A 697 8.51 -38.49 30.81
CA GLY A 697 9.41 -39.39 31.54
C GLY A 697 10.61 -39.88 30.71
N LEU A 698 10.78 -39.39 29.47
CA LEU A 698 11.90 -39.72 28.60
C LEU A 698 13.14 -38.87 28.90
N ALA A 699 14.32 -39.43 28.61
CA ALA A 699 15.57 -38.70 28.75
C ALA A 699 15.64 -37.51 27.78
N ARG A 700 16.05 -36.34 28.28
CA ARG A 700 16.16 -35.10 27.49
C ARG A 700 16.90 -35.26 26.15
N PRO A 701 18.04 -35.98 26.05
CA PRO A 701 18.71 -36.18 24.76
C PRO A 701 17.84 -36.89 23.70
N ALA A 702 16.92 -37.76 24.11
CA ALA A 702 16.00 -38.42 23.17
C ALA A 702 14.93 -37.46 22.66
N ILE A 703 14.41 -36.58 23.53
CA ILE A 703 13.49 -35.51 23.17
C ILE A 703 14.16 -34.49 22.25
N ASP A 704 15.39 -34.06 22.55
CA ASP A 704 16.13 -33.09 21.72
C ASP A 704 16.31 -33.60 20.28
N VAL A 705 16.65 -34.88 20.10
CA VAL A 705 16.76 -35.50 18.76
C VAL A 705 15.40 -35.57 18.05
N GLY A 706 14.33 -35.95 18.77
CA GLY A 706 12.98 -35.98 18.22
C GLY A 706 12.49 -34.61 17.76
N LEU A 707 12.72 -33.57 18.57
CA LEU A 707 12.38 -32.18 18.27
C LEU A 707 13.19 -31.64 17.08
N ALA A 708 14.49 -31.93 17.00
CA ALA A 708 15.33 -31.54 15.87
C ALA A 708 14.86 -32.19 14.55
N ALA A 709 14.46 -33.47 14.58
CA ALA A 709 13.90 -34.14 13.40
C ALA A 709 12.54 -33.53 12.98
N LEU A 710 11.71 -33.13 13.94
CA LEU A 710 10.46 -32.41 13.68
C LEU A 710 10.70 -30.99 13.14
N GLU A 711 11.74 -30.29 13.59
CA GLU A 711 12.16 -28.99 13.05
C GLU A 711 12.62 -29.12 11.60
N HIS A 712 13.42 -30.15 11.31
CA HIS A 712 13.96 -30.41 9.97
C HIS A 712 12.86 -30.71 8.94
N THR A 713 11.83 -31.46 9.37
CA THR A 713 10.62 -31.72 8.56
C THR A 713 9.60 -30.58 8.63
N GLY A 714 9.88 -29.56 9.44
CA GLY A 714 9.11 -28.33 9.60
C GLY A 714 7.90 -28.41 10.54
N VAL A 715 7.54 -29.60 11.05
CA VAL A 715 6.34 -29.84 11.88
C VAL A 715 6.33 -29.01 13.17
N ALA A 716 7.51 -28.83 13.76
CA ALA A 716 7.70 -28.02 14.97
C ALA A 716 8.49 -26.73 14.67
N LEU A 717 8.19 -25.67 15.41
CA LEU A 717 8.94 -24.42 15.41
C LEU A 717 9.60 -24.21 16.77
N ARG A 718 10.85 -23.73 16.74
CA ARG A 718 11.63 -23.31 17.90
C ARG A 718 11.63 -21.80 18.04
N GLY A 719 11.43 -21.28 19.25
CA GLY A 719 11.40 -19.85 19.51
C GLY A 719 11.06 -19.51 20.95
N ARG A 720 10.75 -18.23 21.21
CA ARG A 720 10.22 -17.76 22.51
C ARG A 720 8.82 -17.22 22.27
N PHE A 721 7.81 -18.05 22.51
CA PHE A 721 6.43 -17.77 22.11
C PHE A 721 5.60 -17.22 23.26
N THR A 722 5.86 -17.70 24.47
CA THR A 722 5.22 -17.22 25.70
C THR A 722 5.82 -15.87 26.13
N PRO A 723 5.01 -14.83 26.41
CA PRO A 723 5.52 -13.55 26.90
C PRO A 723 6.40 -13.70 28.15
N GLY A 724 7.65 -13.21 28.08
CA GLY A 724 8.60 -13.28 29.21
C GLY A 724 9.38 -14.60 29.33
N ALA A 725 9.28 -15.51 28.35
CA ALA A 725 10.06 -16.75 28.35
C ALA A 725 11.58 -16.49 28.26
N ALA A 726 12.35 -17.06 29.19
CA ALA A 726 13.81 -16.98 29.22
C ALA A 726 14.49 -18.12 28.44
N ALA A 727 13.84 -19.27 28.35
CA ALA A 727 14.32 -20.47 27.67
C ALA A 727 13.65 -20.65 26.30
N GLU A 728 14.31 -21.40 25.40
CA GLU A 728 13.72 -21.77 24.10
C GLU A 728 12.56 -22.76 24.27
N GLU A 729 11.47 -22.46 23.59
CA GLU A 729 10.25 -23.25 23.52
C GLU A 729 10.09 -23.86 22.12
N TRP A 730 9.32 -24.94 22.08
CA TRP A 730 8.93 -25.69 20.90
C TRP A 730 7.42 -25.70 20.80
N CYS A 731 6.86 -25.50 19.62
CA CYS A 731 5.42 -25.58 19.41
C CYS A 731 5.11 -26.26 18.07
N GLU A 732 4.07 -27.09 18.05
CA GLU A 732 3.50 -27.57 16.79
C GLU A 732 2.96 -26.38 15.98
N ARG A 733 3.22 -26.41 14.68
CA ARG A 733 2.98 -25.28 13.79
C ARG A 733 1.50 -24.90 13.66
N GLY A 734 0.61 -25.88 13.49
CA GLY A 734 -0.84 -25.68 13.40
C GLY A 734 -1.42 -25.04 14.65
N LEU A 735 -0.99 -25.49 15.84
CA LEU A 735 -1.30 -24.88 17.12
C LEU A 735 -0.77 -23.45 17.20
N LEU A 736 0.50 -23.22 16.86
CA LEU A 736 1.08 -21.88 16.89
C LEU A 736 0.34 -20.91 15.97
N ALA A 737 0.02 -21.32 14.74
CA ALA A 737 -0.75 -20.53 13.79
C ALA A 737 -2.19 -20.26 14.30
N ARG A 738 -2.80 -21.22 14.99
CA ARG A 738 -4.11 -21.04 15.64
C ARG A 738 -4.04 -20.07 16.82
N ILE A 739 -2.98 -20.14 17.64
CA ILE A 739 -2.73 -19.17 18.73
C ILE A 739 -2.58 -17.78 18.13
N HIS A 740 -1.72 -17.60 17.11
CA HIS A 740 -1.57 -16.34 16.40
C HIS A 740 -2.90 -15.84 15.82
N ARG A 741 -3.68 -16.70 15.16
CA ARG A 741 -5.00 -16.33 14.63
C ARG A 741 -5.97 -15.92 15.72
N LEU A 742 -5.98 -16.57 16.88
CA LEU A 742 -6.84 -16.20 18.01
C LEU A 742 -6.37 -14.91 18.68
N THR A 743 -5.05 -14.72 18.85
CA THR A 743 -4.44 -13.46 19.30
C THR A 743 -4.86 -12.32 18.35
N LEU A 744 -4.68 -12.52 17.04
CA LEU A 744 -5.10 -11.55 16.02
C LEU A 744 -6.62 -11.38 15.95
N ALA A 745 -7.41 -12.44 16.08
CA ALA A 745 -8.87 -12.38 16.02
C ALA A 745 -9.44 -11.65 17.25
N ARG A 746 -8.82 -11.81 18.42
CA ARG A 746 -9.14 -11.07 19.64
C ARG A 746 -8.81 -9.58 19.44
N LEU A 747 -7.62 -9.27 18.93
CA LEU A 747 -7.24 -7.92 18.52
C LEU A 747 -8.15 -7.36 17.40
N ARG A 748 -8.69 -8.20 16.51
CA ARG A 748 -9.63 -7.82 15.43
C ARG A 748 -11.05 -7.59 15.94
N ARG A 749 -11.57 -8.43 16.83
CA ARG A 749 -12.90 -8.26 17.46
C ARG A 749 -12.96 -7.00 18.29
N GLU A 750 -11.84 -6.59 18.87
CA GLU A 750 -11.71 -5.30 19.52
C GLU A 750 -11.73 -4.11 18.52
N ILE A 751 -11.53 -4.33 17.21
CA ILE A 751 -11.34 -3.26 16.22
C ILE A 751 -12.10 -3.57 14.91
N GLU A 752 -13.30 -4.14 14.99
CA GLU A 752 -14.14 -4.35 13.80
C GLU A 752 -14.77 -3.01 13.36
N PRO A 753 -14.49 -2.53 12.14
CA PRO A 753 -14.95 -1.22 11.70
C PRO A 753 -16.46 -1.20 11.43
N VAL A 754 -17.11 -0.08 11.73
CA VAL A 754 -18.52 0.17 11.39
C VAL A 754 -18.67 0.79 10.00
N SER A 755 -19.84 0.69 9.40
CA SER A 755 -20.16 1.42 8.16
C SER A 755 -20.25 2.94 8.36
N ALA A 756 -20.13 3.72 7.28
CA ALA A 756 -20.31 5.18 7.34
C ALA A 756 -21.72 5.59 7.82
N ALA A 757 -22.75 4.79 7.51
CA ALA A 757 -24.11 5.01 8.01
C ALA A 757 -24.21 4.80 9.54
N GLU A 758 -23.53 3.78 10.07
CA GLU A 758 -23.42 3.56 11.50
C GLU A 758 -22.68 4.68 12.23
N LEU A 759 -21.60 5.19 11.62
CA LEU A 759 -20.91 6.37 12.13
C LEU A 759 -21.86 7.59 12.19
N MET A 760 -22.71 7.80 11.17
CA MET A 760 -23.69 8.88 11.19
C MET A 760 -24.70 8.74 12.34
N ARG A 761 -25.22 7.53 12.59
CA ARG A 761 -26.10 7.27 13.75
C ARG A 761 -25.41 7.59 15.06
N PHE A 762 -24.14 7.15 15.19
CA PHE A 762 -23.32 7.52 16.33
C PHE A 762 -23.17 9.04 16.47
N LEU A 763 -22.86 9.75 15.38
CA LEU A 763 -22.67 11.20 15.39
C LEU A 763 -23.96 11.97 15.75
N PHE A 764 -25.14 11.52 15.33
CA PHE A 764 -26.41 12.13 15.73
C PHE A 764 -26.61 12.07 17.24
N ARG A 765 -26.20 10.97 17.88
CA ARG A 765 -26.24 10.81 19.34
C ARG A 765 -25.13 11.58 20.03
N TRP A 766 -23.91 11.46 19.53
CA TRP A 766 -22.70 12.06 20.08
C TRP A 766 -22.78 13.60 20.10
N GLN A 767 -23.44 14.20 19.10
CA GLN A 767 -23.67 15.64 19.04
C GLN A 767 -25.10 16.04 19.43
N HIS A 768 -25.86 15.18 20.11
CA HIS A 768 -27.17 15.50 20.70
C HIS A 768 -28.27 15.90 19.71
N VAL A 769 -28.17 15.52 18.44
CA VAL A 769 -29.18 15.82 17.39
C VAL A 769 -30.29 14.77 17.35
N GLU A 770 -30.02 13.53 17.77
CA GLU A 770 -31.02 12.47 17.85
C GLU A 770 -32.07 12.78 18.93
N THR A 771 -33.33 12.46 18.64
CA THR A 771 -34.43 12.71 19.58
C THR A 771 -34.19 11.94 20.88
N GLY A 772 -34.31 12.61 22.03
CA GLY A 772 -34.04 12.01 23.35
C GLY A 772 -32.58 12.11 23.81
N THR A 773 -31.65 12.57 22.97
CA THR A 773 -30.26 12.85 23.36
C THR A 773 -29.96 14.33 23.61
N GLN A 774 -30.95 15.20 23.32
CA GLN A 774 -30.84 16.66 23.44
C GLN A 774 -30.59 17.12 24.88
N LEU A 775 -29.69 18.09 25.05
CA LEU A 775 -29.36 18.67 26.35
C LEU A 775 -30.35 19.79 26.73
N HIS A 776 -30.28 20.25 27.99
CA HIS A 776 -31.26 21.19 28.55
C HIS A 776 -30.58 22.40 29.21
N GLY A 777 -31.20 23.57 29.03
CA GLY A 777 -30.82 24.82 29.68
C GLY A 777 -29.38 25.29 29.43
N ARG A 778 -28.91 26.19 30.29
CA ARG A 778 -27.58 26.84 30.16
C ARG A 778 -26.39 25.88 30.25
N PRO A 779 -26.34 24.91 31.19
CA PRO A 779 -25.22 23.96 31.25
C PRO A 779 -25.12 23.12 29.97
N GLY A 780 -26.26 22.64 29.46
CA GLY A 780 -26.30 21.91 28.19
C GLY A 780 -25.86 22.76 26.99
N LEU A 781 -26.26 24.03 26.96
CA LEU A 781 -25.83 24.96 25.91
C LEU A 781 -24.31 25.20 25.95
N LEU A 782 -23.70 25.31 27.14
CA LEU A 782 -22.26 25.47 27.29
C LEU A 782 -21.51 24.23 26.79
N GLU A 783 -22.00 23.03 27.08
CA GLU A 783 -21.42 21.77 26.59
C GLU A 783 -21.46 21.67 25.06
N VAL A 784 -22.60 21.98 24.44
CA VAL A 784 -22.73 21.99 22.97
C VAL A 784 -21.79 23.01 22.34
N ILE A 785 -21.65 24.21 22.93
CA ILE A 785 -20.69 25.21 22.43
C ILE A 785 -19.26 24.70 22.57
N GLY A 786 -18.89 24.11 23.71
CA GLY A 786 -17.57 23.51 23.92
C GLY A 786 -17.26 22.36 22.93
N GLN A 787 -18.27 21.59 22.52
CA GLN A 787 -18.10 20.55 21.50
C GLN A 787 -17.96 21.12 20.07
N LEU A 788 -18.69 22.19 19.74
CA LEU A 788 -18.75 22.78 18.40
C LEU A 788 -17.79 23.95 18.16
N GLN A 789 -17.15 24.49 19.20
CA GLN A 789 -16.25 25.64 19.07
C GLN A 789 -15.11 25.37 18.09
N GLY A 790 -14.68 26.41 17.36
CA GLY A 790 -13.72 26.30 16.27
C GLY A 790 -14.36 26.19 14.88
N LEU A 791 -15.66 25.88 14.79
CA LEU A 791 -16.44 25.95 13.56
C LEU A 791 -16.94 27.36 13.29
N GLU A 792 -16.83 27.81 12.03
CA GLU A 792 -17.42 29.07 11.57
C GLU A 792 -18.65 28.77 10.70
N LEU A 793 -19.85 28.96 11.26
CA LEU A 793 -21.12 28.69 10.58
C LEU A 793 -21.86 30.00 10.28
N PRO A 794 -22.76 30.04 9.26
CA PRO A 794 -23.55 31.23 8.99
C PRO A 794 -24.25 31.74 10.26
N ALA A 795 -24.09 33.02 10.59
CA ALA A 795 -24.52 33.59 11.88
C ALA A 795 -25.97 33.24 12.27
N ARG A 796 -26.88 33.19 11.29
CA ARG A 796 -28.28 32.84 11.53
C ARG A 796 -28.49 31.35 11.83
N ALA A 797 -27.69 30.46 11.26
CA ALA A 797 -27.83 29.01 11.39
C ALA A 797 -27.64 28.54 12.85
N TRP A 798 -26.77 29.22 13.62
CA TRP A 798 -26.57 28.92 15.05
C TRP A 798 -27.88 28.90 15.84
N GLU A 799 -28.63 30.00 15.84
CA GLU A 799 -29.84 30.13 16.67
C GLU A 799 -31.11 29.57 16.02
N THR A 800 -31.11 29.31 14.70
CA THR A 800 -32.32 28.79 14.01
C THR A 800 -32.28 27.30 13.69
N GLN A 801 -31.11 26.69 13.65
CA GLN A 801 -30.93 25.31 13.15
C GLN A 801 -30.01 24.49 14.06
N VAL A 802 -28.79 24.96 14.33
CA VAL A 802 -27.72 24.15 14.96
C VAL A 802 -27.90 23.98 16.47
N LEU A 803 -28.18 25.06 17.22
CA LEU A 803 -28.45 24.98 18.66
C LEU A 803 -29.84 24.40 18.95
N PRO A 804 -30.93 24.79 18.24
CA PRO A 804 -32.25 24.21 18.48
C PRO A 804 -32.34 22.70 18.21
N SER A 805 -31.48 22.13 17.35
CA SER A 805 -31.46 20.68 17.13
C SER A 805 -30.78 19.91 18.26
N ARG A 806 -29.97 20.58 19.10
CA ARG A 806 -29.17 19.96 20.17
C ARG A 806 -29.65 20.28 21.58
N ILE A 807 -30.40 21.38 21.74
CA ILE A 807 -30.95 21.84 23.01
C ILE A 807 -32.47 21.71 22.98
N ALA A 808 -33.00 20.85 23.84
CA ALA A 808 -34.43 20.70 24.02
C ALA A 808 -35.04 22.01 24.53
N ARG A 809 -36.04 22.53 23.80
CA ARG A 809 -36.70 23.83 24.09
C ARG A 809 -35.70 25.00 24.19
N TYR A 810 -34.76 25.09 23.24
CA TYR A 810 -33.79 26.16 23.15
C TYR A 810 -34.41 27.57 23.32
N ASP A 811 -33.90 28.32 24.32
CA ASP A 811 -34.24 29.72 24.55
C ASP A 811 -33.04 30.63 24.20
N PRO A 812 -33.17 31.56 23.23
CA PRO A 812 -32.13 32.54 22.91
C PRO A 812 -31.66 33.40 24.11
N ALA A 813 -32.46 33.53 25.16
CA ALA A 813 -32.08 34.24 26.38
C ALA A 813 -30.94 33.55 27.15
N ASP A 814 -30.83 32.22 27.05
CA ASP A 814 -29.75 31.47 27.70
C ASP A 814 -28.39 31.77 27.04
N LEU A 815 -28.34 31.85 25.71
CA LEU A 815 -27.12 32.24 25.00
C LEU A 815 -26.74 33.69 25.30
N GLU A 816 -27.73 34.58 25.39
CA GLU A 816 -27.51 35.97 25.78
C GLU A 816 -26.86 36.06 27.17
N HIS A 817 -27.40 35.30 28.13
CA HIS A 817 -26.87 35.25 29.49
C HIS A 817 -25.44 34.73 29.53
N LEU A 818 -25.12 33.65 28.80
CA LEU A 818 -23.76 33.10 28.74
C LEU A 818 -22.74 34.08 28.14
N CYS A 819 -23.14 34.87 27.14
CA CYS A 819 -22.28 35.92 26.58
C CYS A 819 -22.05 37.05 27.58
N LEU A 820 -23.12 37.54 28.22
CA LEU A 820 -23.04 38.63 29.21
C LEU A 820 -22.29 38.23 30.48
N ALA A 821 -22.38 36.96 30.89
CA ALA A 821 -21.60 36.38 31.99
C ALA A 821 -20.12 36.17 31.62
N GLY A 822 -19.75 36.35 30.35
CA GLY A 822 -18.39 36.18 29.87
C GLY A 822 -17.97 34.72 29.64
N ALA A 823 -18.87 33.75 29.77
CA ALA A 823 -18.55 32.33 29.54
C ALA A 823 -18.35 32.04 28.04
N VAL A 824 -19.14 32.69 27.18
CA VAL A 824 -19.11 32.50 25.72
C VAL A 824 -18.71 33.80 25.03
N VAL A 825 -17.88 33.68 23.99
CA VAL A 825 -17.54 34.77 23.07
C VAL A 825 -17.93 34.35 21.66
N TRP A 826 -18.45 35.29 20.87
CA TRP A 826 -18.76 35.07 19.47
C TRP A 826 -17.88 35.94 18.58
N GLY A 827 -17.56 35.47 17.38
CA GLY A 827 -16.73 36.23 16.45
C GLY A 827 -16.22 35.39 15.30
N ARG A 828 -15.36 35.96 14.47
CA ARG A 828 -14.68 35.25 13.40
C ARG A 828 -13.28 34.87 13.86
N LEU A 829 -12.90 33.61 13.73
CA LEU A 829 -11.64 33.06 14.22
C LEU A 829 -10.48 33.26 13.23
N ARG A 830 -10.79 33.54 11.96
CA ARG A 830 -9.82 33.86 10.91
C ARG A 830 -9.69 35.38 10.73
N THR A 831 -8.45 35.89 10.82
CA THR A 831 -8.09 37.27 10.49
C THR A 831 -7.52 37.31 9.06
N GLY A 832 -8.08 38.16 8.18
CA GLY A 832 -7.64 38.27 6.78
C GLY A 832 -8.78 38.49 5.78
N ALA A 833 -8.47 39.14 4.65
CA ALA A 833 -9.43 39.34 3.56
C ALA A 833 -9.99 37.98 3.07
N PRO A 834 -11.26 37.92 2.60
CA PRO A 834 -11.74 36.72 1.93
C PRO A 834 -10.83 36.42 0.74
N GLU A 835 -10.27 35.21 0.68
CA GLU A 835 -9.68 34.67 -0.55
C GLU A 835 -10.79 34.70 -1.61
N ALA A 836 -10.67 35.62 -2.55
CA ALA A 836 -11.52 35.66 -3.73
C ALA A 836 -10.85 34.79 -4.80
N ASP A 837 -11.60 33.82 -5.31
CA ASP A 837 -11.53 33.43 -6.72
C ASP A 837 -11.42 34.69 -7.59
N GLY A 838 -10.20 35.05 -7.99
CA GLY A 838 -9.83 35.88 -9.14
C GLY A 838 -10.57 37.21 -9.40
N THR A 839 -11.44 37.68 -8.51
CA THR A 839 -12.37 38.78 -8.79
C THR A 839 -12.19 39.86 -7.73
N PRO A 840 -11.77 41.09 -8.09
CA PRO A 840 -11.61 42.16 -7.12
C PRO A 840 -12.96 42.49 -6.45
N PRO A 841 -12.98 42.80 -5.15
CA PRO A 841 -14.22 43.09 -4.44
C PRO A 841 -14.85 44.37 -5.02
N ARG A 842 -16.07 44.24 -5.56
CA ARG A 842 -16.88 45.41 -5.97
C ARG A 842 -17.21 46.24 -4.72
N ARG A 843 -16.98 47.56 -4.79
CA ARG A 843 -17.40 48.53 -3.77
C ARG A 843 -18.90 48.38 -3.50
N GLY A 844 -19.28 48.19 -2.23
CA GLY A 844 -20.68 48.29 -1.78
C GLY A 844 -21.46 46.98 -1.59
N GLN A 845 -20.83 45.85 -1.23
CA GLN A 845 -21.61 44.71 -0.73
C GLN A 845 -22.19 45.04 0.65
N ALA A 846 -23.52 45.13 0.71
CA ALA A 846 -24.28 45.23 1.94
C ALA A 846 -24.03 44.02 2.88
N PRO A 847 -24.16 44.19 4.20
CA PRO A 847 -24.08 43.12 5.20
C PRO A 847 -24.88 41.88 4.79
N SER A 848 -24.20 40.75 4.50
CA SER A 848 -24.89 39.52 4.09
C SER A 848 -25.18 38.62 5.30
N ARG A 849 -26.38 38.01 5.33
CA ARG A 849 -26.80 37.02 6.35
C ARG A 849 -26.00 35.71 6.29
N ALA A 850 -25.07 35.60 5.35
CA ALA A 850 -24.21 34.44 5.14
C ALA A 850 -22.84 34.58 5.84
N LEU A 851 -22.61 35.67 6.60
CA LEU A 851 -21.35 35.84 7.32
C LEU A 851 -21.11 34.68 8.30
N PRO A 852 -19.99 33.95 8.17
CA PRO A 852 -19.68 32.84 9.07
C PRO A 852 -19.12 33.37 10.39
N LEU A 853 -19.64 32.87 11.50
CA LEU A 853 -19.25 33.21 12.87
C LEU A 853 -19.06 31.93 13.68
N ALA A 854 -18.18 31.98 14.68
CA ALA A 854 -17.99 30.94 15.68
C ALA A 854 -18.57 31.39 17.03
N LEU A 855 -19.05 30.41 17.80
CA LEU A 855 -19.30 30.52 19.24
C LEU A 855 -18.19 29.74 19.95
N VAL A 856 -17.56 30.35 20.95
CA VAL A 856 -16.33 29.83 21.57
C VAL A 856 -16.38 30.04 23.07
N LEU A 857 -15.87 29.08 23.84
CA LEU A 857 -15.68 29.26 25.28
C LEU A 857 -14.56 30.27 25.50
N ARG A 858 -14.77 31.24 26.40
CA ARG A 858 -13.81 32.35 26.59
C ARG A 858 -12.41 31.86 26.95
N GLU A 859 -12.32 30.78 27.73
CA GLU A 859 -11.05 30.15 28.13
C GLU A 859 -10.26 29.56 26.95
N ASP A 860 -10.96 29.05 25.92
CA ASP A 860 -10.35 28.44 24.74
C ASP A 860 -10.05 29.45 23.61
N LEU A 861 -10.50 30.69 23.76
CA LEU A 861 -10.35 31.74 22.74
C LEU A 861 -8.87 31.96 22.36
N GLY A 862 -7.94 31.83 23.31
CA GLY A 862 -6.51 32.09 23.10
C GLY A 862 -5.89 31.23 22.01
N TRP A 863 -6.05 29.90 22.10
CA TRP A 863 -5.53 28.95 21.10
C TRP A 863 -6.44 28.85 19.86
N LEU A 864 -7.73 29.19 19.99
CA LEU A 864 -8.69 29.21 18.88
C LEU A 864 -8.59 30.47 17.99
N LEU A 865 -8.06 31.60 18.43
CA LEU A 865 -7.84 32.72 17.50
C LEU A 865 -6.62 32.43 16.63
N ALA A 866 -6.66 32.69 15.32
CA ALA A 866 -5.47 32.59 14.47
C ALA A 866 -4.42 33.66 14.86
N PRO A 867 -3.10 33.38 14.77
CA PRO A 867 -2.10 34.42 14.96
C PRO A 867 -2.25 35.48 13.86
N ALA A 868 -2.18 36.76 14.23
CA ALA A 868 -2.18 37.84 13.25
C ALA A 868 -0.93 37.73 12.37
N GLN A 869 -1.09 37.64 11.05
CA GLN A 869 0.07 37.64 10.16
C GLN A 869 0.77 39.02 10.20
N PRO A 870 2.06 39.08 10.57
CA PRO A 870 2.81 40.33 10.51
C PRO A 870 2.95 40.77 9.05
N GLY A 871 2.39 41.94 8.70
CA GLY A 871 2.51 42.53 7.36
C GLY A 871 1.21 42.66 6.55
N SER A 872 0.07 42.16 7.04
CA SER A 872 -1.23 42.35 6.40
C SER A 872 -1.80 43.76 6.70
N ALA A 873 -1.24 44.81 6.09
CA ALA A 873 -1.85 46.13 6.06
C ALA A 873 -3.09 46.12 5.15
N THR A 874 -4.22 45.65 5.68
CA THR A 874 -5.48 45.59 4.92
C THR A 874 -6.07 46.99 4.79
N VAL A 875 -6.15 47.51 3.57
CA VAL A 875 -6.87 48.76 3.25
C VAL A 875 -8.29 48.67 3.84
N MET A 876 -8.59 49.54 4.79
CA MET A 876 -9.89 49.61 5.47
C MET A 876 -10.55 50.95 5.23
N ALA A 877 -11.88 50.99 5.25
CA ALA A 877 -12.61 52.25 5.16
C ALA A 877 -12.29 53.13 6.37
N ALA A 878 -12.17 54.46 6.17
CA ALA A 878 -11.79 55.41 7.21
C ALA A 878 -12.67 55.32 8.47
N ALA A 879 -13.98 55.06 8.32
CA ALA A 879 -14.89 54.87 9.44
C ALA A 879 -14.57 53.61 10.28
N ALA A 880 -14.22 52.49 9.65
CA ALA A 880 -13.83 51.27 10.36
C ALA A 880 -12.45 51.40 11.00
N GLN A 881 -11.53 52.17 10.41
CA GLN A 881 -10.23 52.49 11.02
C GLN A 881 -10.41 53.36 12.28
N ALA A 882 -11.27 54.38 12.22
CA ALA A 882 -11.56 55.25 13.36
C ALA A 882 -12.21 54.49 14.53
N VAL A 883 -13.16 53.60 14.24
CA VAL A 883 -13.78 52.74 15.26
C VAL A 883 -12.79 51.74 15.86
N LEU A 884 -11.93 51.13 15.05
CA LEU A 884 -10.88 50.22 15.53
C LEU A 884 -9.90 50.95 16.46
N GLY A 885 -9.36 52.10 16.04
CA GLY A 885 -8.44 52.89 16.86
C GLY A 885 -9.07 53.41 18.15
N PHE A 886 -10.38 53.73 18.14
CA PHE A 886 -11.10 54.10 19.35
C PHE A 886 -11.15 52.94 20.37
N LEU A 887 -11.46 51.72 19.90
CA LEU A 887 -11.52 50.51 20.74
C LEU A 887 -10.14 50.06 21.24
N GLU A 888 -9.08 50.27 20.45
CA GLU A 888 -7.69 50.04 20.86
C GLU A 888 -7.30 50.93 22.04
N HIS A 889 -7.70 52.21 22.01
CA HIS A 889 -7.31 53.17 23.04
C HIS A 889 -8.22 53.14 24.29
N HIS A 890 -9.53 52.94 24.13
CA HIS A 890 -10.51 53.07 25.21
C HIS A 890 -11.09 51.74 25.70
N GLY A 891 -10.77 50.62 25.04
CA GLY A 891 -11.28 49.30 25.40
C GLY A 891 -12.78 49.14 25.12
N ALA A 892 -13.43 48.22 25.87
CA ALA A 892 -14.81 47.82 25.64
C ALA A 892 -15.80 49.00 25.81
N SER A 893 -16.44 49.44 24.72
CA SER A 893 -17.19 50.71 24.67
C SER A 893 -18.59 50.54 24.08
N PHE A 894 -19.57 51.35 24.52
CA PHE A 894 -20.91 51.33 23.91
C PHE A 894 -20.93 52.08 22.58
N VAL A 895 -21.87 51.74 21.68
CA VAL A 895 -22.03 52.39 20.37
C VAL A 895 -22.17 53.91 20.49
N GLY A 896 -22.83 54.39 21.54
CA GLY A 896 -22.97 55.83 21.81
C GLY A 896 -21.66 56.53 22.17
N ASP A 897 -20.77 55.86 22.90
CA ASP A 897 -19.45 56.37 23.25
C ASP A 897 -18.53 56.39 22.03
N ILE A 898 -18.56 55.33 21.23
CA ILE A 898 -17.81 55.22 19.97
C ILE A 898 -18.27 56.32 18.99
N ALA A 899 -19.58 56.54 18.84
CA ALA A 899 -20.12 57.59 17.97
C ALA A 899 -19.69 58.99 18.39
N ARG A 900 -19.70 59.29 19.71
CA ARG A 900 -19.21 60.57 20.24
C ARG A 900 -17.71 60.73 20.04
N GLY A 901 -16.92 59.70 20.33
CA GLY A 901 -15.45 59.74 20.25
C GLY A 901 -14.89 59.75 18.83
N THR A 902 -15.63 59.23 17.84
CA THR A 902 -15.22 59.19 16.42
C THR A 902 -15.89 60.25 15.55
N ALA A 903 -16.84 61.02 16.10
CA ALA A 903 -17.71 61.97 15.37
C ALA A 903 -18.50 61.34 14.21
N LEU A 904 -18.71 60.02 14.23
CA LEU A 904 -19.51 59.29 13.26
C LEU A 904 -20.98 59.22 13.68
N LEU A 905 -21.90 59.16 12.70
CA LEU A 905 -23.30 58.86 13.00
C LEU A 905 -23.44 57.43 13.55
N PRO A 906 -24.37 57.15 14.48
CA PRO A 906 -24.56 55.81 15.03
C PRO A 906 -24.75 54.71 13.96
N ALA A 907 -25.39 55.03 12.84
CA ALA A 907 -25.52 54.10 11.71
C ALA A 907 -24.17 53.80 11.02
N GLN A 908 -23.28 54.80 10.90
CA GLN A 908 -21.93 54.61 10.35
C GLN A 908 -21.05 53.81 11.30
N VAL A 909 -21.22 53.97 12.63
CA VAL A 909 -20.56 53.14 13.63
C VAL A 909 -21.05 51.69 13.56
N GLU A 910 -22.36 51.46 13.42
CA GLU A 910 -22.91 50.11 13.23
C GLU A 910 -22.35 49.42 11.96
N ASP A 911 -22.27 50.14 10.83
CA ASP A 911 -21.71 49.61 9.58
C ASP A 911 -20.18 49.35 9.69
N ALA A 912 -19.47 50.22 10.41
CA ALA A 912 -18.04 50.06 10.71
C ALA A 912 -17.79 48.83 11.62
N LEU A 913 -18.55 48.67 12.70
CA LEU A 913 -18.50 47.51 13.58
C LEU A 913 -18.81 46.21 12.81
N TRP A 914 -19.79 46.22 11.91
CA TRP A 914 -20.08 45.05 11.06
C TRP A 914 -18.91 44.70 10.13
N THR A 915 -18.25 45.72 9.56
CA THR A 915 -17.05 45.52 8.72
C THR A 915 -15.91 44.90 9.54
N LEU A 916 -15.74 45.33 10.79
CA LEU A 916 -14.73 44.81 11.70
C LEU A 916 -15.06 43.39 12.20
N VAL A 917 -16.33 43.07 12.45
CA VAL A 917 -16.80 41.69 12.76
C VAL A 917 -16.50 40.77 11.57
N ALA A 918 -16.81 41.23 10.35
CA ALA A 918 -16.54 40.45 9.14
C ALA A 918 -15.04 40.18 8.93
N ARG A 919 -14.15 41.01 9.48
CA ARG A 919 -12.70 40.83 9.47
C ARG A 919 -12.16 40.06 10.69
N GLY A 920 -13.02 39.70 11.65
CA GLY A 920 -12.62 39.00 12.88
C GLY A 920 -11.85 39.86 13.88
N LEU A 921 -12.07 41.18 13.89
CA LEU A 921 -11.32 42.11 14.73
C LEU A 921 -12.07 42.56 15.99
N VAL A 922 -13.40 42.51 15.98
CA VAL A 922 -14.23 42.95 17.11
C VAL A 922 -15.33 41.94 17.43
N THR A 923 -15.77 41.98 18.68
CA THR A 923 -16.89 41.21 19.23
C THR A 923 -17.75 42.11 20.14
N GLY A 924 -18.95 41.65 20.51
CA GLY A 924 -19.86 42.35 21.42
C GLY A 924 -20.20 41.49 22.65
N ASP A 925 -20.49 42.15 23.78
CA ASP A 925 -20.79 41.50 25.07
C ASP A 925 -22.01 40.54 25.03
N GLY A 926 -22.91 40.69 24.06
CA GLY A 926 -24.13 39.88 23.95
C GLY A 926 -24.56 39.62 22.50
N MET A 927 -25.42 38.63 22.30
CA MET A 927 -25.97 38.28 20.99
C MET A 927 -27.06 39.26 20.54
N ALA A 928 -27.65 40.05 21.45
CA ALA A 928 -28.68 41.03 21.13
C ALA A 928 -28.21 42.06 20.08
N ALA A 929 -26.97 42.52 20.16
CA ALA A 929 -26.37 43.42 19.19
C ALA A 929 -26.23 42.75 17.81
N LEU A 930 -25.76 41.50 17.78
CA LEU A 930 -25.66 40.71 16.55
C LEU A 930 -27.04 40.44 15.91
N ARG A 931 -28.05 40.09 16.71
CA ARG A 931 -29.44 39.89 16.24
C ARG A 931 -30.02 41.18 15.64
N ALA A 932 -29.72 42.34 16.23
CA ALA A 932 -30.13 43.64 15.70
C ALA A 932 -29.45 43.95 14.35
N LEU A 933 -28.17 43.60 14.22
CA LEU A 933 -27.40 43.77 12.98
C LEU A 933 -27.88 42.83 11.87
N LEU A 934 -28.28 41.60 12.18
CA LEU A 934 -28.82 40.63 11.21
C LEU A 934 -30.27 40.90 10.75
N ALA A 935 -31.01 41.78 11.46
CA ALA A 935 -32.37 42.16 11.10
C ALA A 935 -32.38 43.02 9.81
N GLY A 936 -33.18 42.62 8.82
CA GLY A 936 -33.25 43.31 7.52
C GLY A 936 -33.78 44.76 7.61
N PRO A 937 -33.51 45.60 6.58
CA PRO A 937 -33.84 47.03 6.59
C PRO A 937 -35.32 47.34 6.86
N GLU A 938 -36.25 46.52 6.37
CA GLU A 938 -37.69 46.68 6.63
C GLU A 938 -38.11 46.39 8.08
N ARG A 939 -37.51 45.37 8.72
CA ARG A 939 -37.74 45.08 10.15
C ARG A 939 -37.11 46.14 11.05
N ARG A 940 -35.97 46.73 10.65
CA ARG A 940 -35.38 47.91 11.32
C ARG A 940 -36.32 49.13 11.23
N ARG A 941 -36.96 49.35 10.07
CA ARG A 941 -37.92 50.45 9.85
C ARG A 941 -39.20 50.27 10.68
N ARG A 942 -39.78 49.06 10.74
CA ARG A 942 -40.94 48.75 11.59
C ARG A 942 -40.65 48.88 13.09
N ARG A 943 -39.48 48.44 13.58
CA ARG A 943 -39.06 48.64 14.98
C ARG A 943 -38.85 50.12 15.32
N ARG A 944 -38.31 50.91 14.39
CA ARG A 944 -38.18 52.39 14.56
C ARG A 944 -39.54 53.07 14.65
N LEU A 945 -40.54 52.66 13.86
CA LEU A 945 -41.89 53.20 13.91
C LEU A 945 -42.66 52.78 15.18
N ALA A 946 -42.51 51.54 15.63
CA ALA A 946 -43.13 51.05 16.86
C ALA A 946 -42.56 51.70 18.14
N ALA A 947 -41.27 52.07 18.15
CA ALA A 947 -40.64 52.78 19.27
C ALA A 947 -41.13 54.23 19.42
N ILE A 948 -41.63 54.86 18.34
CA ILE A 948 -42.17 56.23 18.37
C ILE A 948 -43.58 56.27 19.01
N GLY A 949 -44.35 55.18 18.94
CA GLY A 949 -45.70 55.10 19.49
C GLY A 949 -45.81 54.71 20.97
N ALA A 950 -44.72 54.27 21.62
CA ALA A 950 -44.77 53.64 22.95
C ALA A 950 -43.94 54.33 24.05
N GLY A 951 -43.42 55.54 23.81
CA GLY A 951 -42.75 56.36 24.85
C GLY A 951 -41.50 55.74 25.50
N ARG A 952 -40.92 54.68 24.93
CA ARG A 952 -39.69 54.04 25.46
C ARG A 952 -38.43 54.64 24.83
N PRO A 953 -37.35 54.84 25.60
CA PRO A 953 -36.09 55.38 25.08
C PRO A 953 -35.55 54.48 23.94
N ARG A 954 -34.88 55.11 22.97
CA ARG A 954 -34.25 54.48 21.80
C ARG A 954 -33.43 53.26 22.26
N LEU A 955 -33.87 52.05 21.91
CA LEU A 955 -33.07 50.83 22.04
C LEU A 955 -31.90 50.90 21.04
N VAL A 956 -30.84 51.62 21.44
CA VAL A 956 -29.50 51.47 20.85
C VAL A 956 -29.08 50.01 21.10
N ALA A 957 -28.40 49.40 20.13
CA ALA A 957 -27.91 48.02 20.24
C ALA A 957 -27.30 47.77 21.63
N ALA A 958 -27.89 46.83 22.39
CA ALA A 958 -27.50 46.56 23.77
C ALA A 958 -26.13 45.88 23.84
N GLY A 959 -25.23 46.38 24.69
CA GLY A 959 -23.92 45.80 24.99
C GLY A 959 -22.72 46.67 24.60
N ARG A 960 -21.56 46.42 25.22
CA ARG A 960 -20.28 47.03 24.82
C ARG A 960 -19.65 46.22 23.68
N TRP A 961 -18.87 46.90 22.85
CA TRP A 961 -18.07 46.32 21.78
C TRP A 961 -16.61 46.35 22.18
N SER A 962 -15.88 45.27 21.90
CA SER A 962 -14.46 45.13 22.28
C SER A 962 -13.66 44.45 21.16
N LEU A 963 -12.33 44.55 21.25
CA LEU A 963 -11.42 43.86 20.35
C LEU A 963 -11.45 42.36 20.60
N LEU A 964 -11.53 41.58 19.52
CA LEU A 964 -11.38 40.13 19.56
C LEU A 964 -9.88 39.79 19.53
N ARG A 965 -9.24 39.76 20.70
CA ARG A 965 -7.79 39.55 20.85
C ARG A 965 -7.46 38.35 21.74
N ARG A 966 -6.29 37.75 21.50
CA ARG A 966 -5.68 36.79 22.44
C ARG A 966 -5.28 37.52 23.72
N VAL A 967 -5.43 36.85 24.86
CA VAL A 967 -4.96 37.33 26.16
C VAL A 967 -3.78 36.45 26.57
N GLY A 968 -2.57 37.03 26.58
CA GLY A 968 -1.31 36.31 26.87
C GLY A 968 -0.60 35.75 25.63
N ASP A 969 0.75 35.72 25.67
CA ASP A 969 1.62 35.21 24.61
C ASP A 969 1.84 33.68 24.67
N GLU A 970 1.43 33.02 25.75
CA GLU A 970 1.74 31.61 26.04
C GLU A 970 0.72 30.57 25.56
N ALA A 971 -0.37 30.97 24.89
CA ALA A 971 -1.38 30.01 24.43
C ALA A 971 -0.84 29.15 23.26
N ASP A 972 -0.51 27.89 23.54
CA ASP A 972 -0.01 26.91 22.58
C ASP A 972 -1.04 26.65 21.47
N ALA A 973 -0.92 27.37 20.36
CA ALA A 973 -1.76 27.20 19.17
C ALA A 973 -1.35 25.98 18.31
N GLY A 974 -0.58 25.05 18.90
CA GLY A 974 -0.13 23.83 18.25
C GLY A 974 -1.26 22.88 17.82
N PRO A 975 -0.93 21.79 17.12
CA PRO A 975 -1.91 20.80 16.64
C PRO A 975 -2.61 20.02 17.77
N MET A 976 -2.09 20.07 19.00
CA MET A 976 -2.56 19.26 20.13
C MET A 976 -3.93 19.68 20.68
N PRO A 977 -4.20 20.95 21.05
CA PRO A 977 -5.55 21.39 21.43
C PRO A 977 -6.58 21.15 20.31
N LEU A 978 -6.18 21.34 19.05
CA LEU A 978 -7.05 21.08 17.90
C LEU A 978 -7.38 19.60 17.76
N ALA A 979 -6.43 18.69 17.97
CA ALA A 979 -6.67 17.25 18.00
C ALA A 979 -7.71 16.86 19.06
N ARG A 980 -7.55 17.37 20.28
CA ARG A 980 -8.50 17.15 21.39
C ARG A 980 -9.89 17.69 21.06
N GLN A 981 -9.99 18.88 20.47
CA GLN A 981 -11.27 19.45 20.06
C GLN A 981 -11.97 18.62 18.98
N LEU A 982 -11.23 18.11 17.98
CA LEU A 982 -11.80 17.27 16.93
C LEU A 982 -12.26 15.91 17.46
N LEU A 983 -11.49 15.32 18.39
CA LEU A 983 -11.87 14.11 19.11
C LEU A 983 -13.14 14.33 19.94
N ARG A 984 -13.23 15.44 20.68
CA ARG A 984 -14.45 15.81 21.41
C ARG A 984 -15.65 15.99 20.49
N ARG A 985 -15.46 16.61 19.32
CA ARG A 985 -16.53 16.91 18.37
C ARG A 985 -17.07 15.70 17.63
N TYR A 986 -16.18 14.84 17.14
CA TYR A 986 -16.53 13.76 16.24
C TYR A 986 -16.44 12.38 16.88
N GLY A 987 -15.78 12.23 18.03
CA GLY A 987 -15.49 10.95 18.68
C GLY A 987 -14.42 10.14 17.94
N VAL A 988 -14.60 9.99 16.61
CA VAL A 988 -13.68 9.35 15.66
C VAL A 988 -13.19 10.39 14.65
N VAL A 989 -11.88 10.58 14.55
CA VAL A 989 -11.23 11.54 13.66
C VAL A 989 -10.57 10.80 12.49
N THR A 990 -10.83 11.28 11.27
CA THR A 990 -10.29 10.77 10.00
C THR A 990 -9.93 11.92 9.05
N ARG A 991 -9.10 11.65 8.04
CA ARG A 991 -8.61 12.66 7.08
C ARG A 991 -9.75 13.33 6.31
N GLU A 992 -10.78 12.59 5.94
CA GLU A 992 -11.91 13.08 5.14
C GLU A 992 -12.72 14.16 5.88
N LEU A 993 -12.77 14.11 7.22
CA LEU A 993 -13.45 15.13 8.04
C LEU A 993 -12.80 16.51 7.93
N MET A 994 -11.53 16.58 7.50
CA MET A 994 -10.83 17.85 7.24
C MET A 994 -11.58 18.75 6.24
N ALA A 995 -12.39 18.17 5.35
CA ALA A 995 -13.22 18.93 4.43
C ALA A 995 -14.25 19.85 5.13
N ARG A 996 -14.56 19.61 6.41
CA ARG A 996 -15.39 20.47 7.28
C ARG A 996 -14.59 21.32 8.27
N GLU A 997 -13.27 21.14 8.33
CA GLU A 997 -12.37 21.78 9.28
C GLU A 997 -11.38 22.71 8.56
N PRO A 998 -11.82 23.86 8.05
CA PRO A 998 -10.97 24.77 7.24
C PRO A 998 -9.80 25.39 8.02
N ARG A 999 -9.72 25.13 9.34
CA ARG A 999 -8.61 25.55 10.22
C ARG A 999 -7.47 24.55 10.27
N VAL A 1000 -7.72 23.30 9.89
CA VAL A 1000 -6.66 22.29 9.86
C VAL A 1000 -5.95 22.44 8.53
N SER A 1001 -4.80 23.11 8.55
CA SER A 1001 -3.98 23.34 7.35
C SER A 1001 -3.25 22.08 6.89
N SER A 1002 -2.96 21.15 7.80
CA SER A 1002 -2.21 19.93 7.51
C SER A 1002 -2.71 18.75 8.34
N TRP A 1003 -3.22 17.72 7.66
CA TRP A 1003 -3.54 16.42 8.28
C TRP A 1003 -2.32 15.81 8.96
N ARG A 1004 -1.12 16.02 8.42
CA ARG A 1004 0.14 15.49 8.97
C ARG A 1004 0.45 16.04 10.36
N ALA A 1005 0.33 17.35 10.55
CA ALA A 1005 0.56 17.99 11.84
C ALA A 1005 -0.44 17.48 12.89
N LEU A 1006 -1.71 17.34 12.49
CA LEU A 1006 -2.76 16.77 13.32
C LEU A 1006 -2.49 15.29 13.64
N LEU A 1007 -2.04 14.51 12.66
CA LEU A 1007 -1.69 13.10 12.81
C LEU A 1007 -0.56 12.89 13.80
N GLY A 1008 0.46 13.76 13.81
CA GLY A 1008 1.53 13.73 14.81
C GLY A 1008 1.02 13.93 16.24
N ALA A 1009 0.09 14.87 16.44
CA ALA A 1009 -0.55 15.09 17.73
C ALA A 1009 -1.45 13.90 18.15
N LEU A 1010 -2.24 13.36 17.22
CA LEU A 1010 -3.07 12.17 17.46
C LEU A 1010 -2.25 10.94 17.84
N ARG A 1011 -1.11 10.71 17.17
CA ARG A 1011 -0.16 9.65 17.51
C ARG A 1011 0.51 9.87 18.86
N THR A 1012 0.77 11.12 19.23
CA THR A 1012 1.30 11.44 20.58
C THR A 1012 0.26 11.15 21.66
N LEU A 1013 -1.02 11.44 21.40
CA LEU A 1013 -2.12 11.07 22.30
C LEU A 1013 -2.29 9.54 22.38
N GLU A 1014 -2.08 8.84 21.28
CA GLU A 1014 -2.13 7.37 21.23
C GLU A 1014 -0.99 6.76 22.05
N ALA A 1015 0.25 7.24 21.87
CA ALA A 1015 1.40 6.80 22.65
C ALA A 1015 1.28 7.12 24.15
N ARG A 1016 0.39 8.05 24.54
CA ARG A 1016 0.05 8.33 25.95
C ARG A 1016 -1.10 7.48 26.48
N GLY A 1017 -1.73 6.66 25.63
CA GLY A 1017 -2.91 5.86 25.95
C GLY A 1017 -4.21 6.66 26.06
N GLU A 1018 -4.24 7.92 25.64
CA GLU A 1018 -5.43 8.79 25.75
C GLU A 1018 -6.44 8.53 24.63
N VAL A 1019 -5.96 8.07 23.46
CA VAL A 1019 -6.79 7.71 22.30
C VAL A 1019 -6.35 6.37 21.74
N ARG A 1020 -7.19 5.77 20.92
CA ARG A 1020 -6.87 4.54 20.18
C ARG A 1020 -6.75 4.86 18.70
N GLY A 1021 -5.64 4.49 18.06
CA GLY A 1021 -5.55 4.47 16.60
C GLY A 1021 -6.04 3.14 16.04
N GLY A 1022 -6.60 3.16 14.84
CA GLY A 1022 -7.12 1.95 14.21
C GLY A 1022 -7.96 2.22 12.98
N ARG A 1023 -8.69 1.19 12.54
CA ARG A 1023 -9.78 1.34 11.56
C ARG A 1023 -11.09 1.15 12.32
N PHE A 1024 -11.77 2.24 12.62
CA PHE A 1024 -13.06 2.22 13.30
C PHE A 1024 -14.23 2.32 12.32
N VAL A 1025 -14.01 2.84 11.11
CA VAL A 1025 -15.01 3.05 10.06
C VAL A 1025 -14.51 2.45 8.75
N ALA A 1026 -15.36 1.63 8.11
CA ALA A 1026 -15.08 0.94 6.88
C ALA A 1026 -15.23 1.86 5.66
N GLY A 1027 -14.45 1.61 4.61
CA GLY A 1027 -14.51 2.36 3.35
C GLY A 1027 -13.77 3.71 3.34
N LEU A 1028 -13.17 4.11 4.47
CA LEU A 1028 -12.36 5.34 4.57
C LEU A 1028 -10.86 5.00 4.50
N VAL A 1029 -10.07 5.91 3.91
CA VAL A 1029 -8.65 5.67 3.63
C VAL A 1029 -7.78 6.42 4.64
N GLY A 1030 -6.78 5.71 5.20
CA GLY A 1030 -5.81 6.28 6.14
C GLY A 1030 -6.07 5.88 7.60
N GLU A 1031 -5.24 6.44 8.49
CA GLU A 1031 -5.32 6.21 9.94
C GLU A 1031 -6.52 6.96 10.54
N GLN A 1032 -7.20 6.32 11.50
CA GLN A 1032 -8.32 6.89 12.24
C GLN A 1032 -8.00 6.82 13.73
N PHE A 1033 -8.49 7.80 14.49
CA PHE A 1033 -8.23 7.90 15.93
C PHE A 1033 -9.53 8.16 16.67
N ALA A 1034 -9.74 7.47 17.79
CA ALA A 1034 -10.96 7.60 18.55
C ALA A 1034 -10.71 7.66 20.06
N LEU A 1035 -11.56 8.39 20.78
CA LEU A 1035 -11.62 8.34 22.24
C LEU A 1035 -12.12 6.96 22.69
N PRO A 1036 -11.61 6.39 23.81
CA PRO A 1036 -12.08 5.10 24.32
C PRO A 1036 -13.60 5.03 24.51
N GLU A 1037 -14.19 6.08 25.09
CA GLU A 1037 -15.65 6.23 25.28
C GLU A 1037 -16.43 6.32 23.96
N ALA A 1038 -15.84 6.93 22.92
CA ALA A 1038 -16.44 7.01 21.60
C ALA A 1038 -16.50 5.62 20.94
N VAL A 1039 -15.44 4.81 21.11
CA VAL A 1039 -15.41 3.42 20.61
C VAL A 1039 -16.48 2.57 21.30
N GLU A 1040 -16.66 2.70 22.61
CA GLU A 1040 -17.70 1.98 23.36
C GLU A 1040 -19.11 2.37 22.90
N THR A 1041 -19.35 3.68 22.72
CA THR A 1041 -20.63 4.20 22.26
C THR A 1041 -20.93 3.78 20.81
N LEU A 1042 -19.93 3.83 19.93
CA LEU A 1042 -20.02 3.36 18.55
C LEU A 1042 -20.43 1.88 18.48
N ARG A 1043 -19.86 1.04 19.36
CA ARG A 1043 -20.25 -0.38 19.50
C ARG A 1043 -21.66 -0.57 20.06
N ALA A 1044 -22.10 0.28 20.98
CA ALA A 1044 -23.45 0.23 21.52
C ALA A 1044 -24.49 0.58 20.45
N VAL A 1045 -24.22 1.58 19.61
CA VAL A 1045 -25.07 1.97 18.47
C VAL A 1045 -25.17 0.86 17.43
N ARG A 1046 -24.07 0.14 17.15
CA ARG A 1046 -24.11 -1.04 16.27
C ARG A 1046 -25.05 -2.14 16.78
N ARG A 1047 -25.07 -2.38 18.09
CA ARG A 1047 -25.89 -3.44 18.71
C ARG A 1047 -27.38 -3.07 18.81
N ARG A 1048 -27.73 -1.78 18.78
CA ARG A 1048 -29.11 -1.30 18.80
C ARG A 1048 -29.58 -1.00 17.38
N HIS A 1049 -30.38 -1.89 16.80
CA HIS A 1049 -31.03 -1.65 15.52
C HIS A 1049 -32.54 -1.44 15.74
N GLU A 1050 -32.97 -0.19 15.88
CA GLU A 1050 -34.38 0.20 15.76
C GLU A 1050 -34.58 0.78 14.35
N PRO A 1051 -35.27 0.08 13.43
CA PRO A 1051 -35.37 0.53 12.04
C PRO A 1051 -36.36 1.69 11.88
N GLY A 1052 -35.94 2.75 11.18
CA GLY A 1052 -36.85 3.74 10.58
C GLY A 1052 -36.82 5.16 11.17
N GLU A 1053 -35.88 5.49 12.05
CA GLU A 1053 -35.76 6.86 12.57
C GLU A 1053 -35.24 7.82 11.48
N VAL A 1054 -35.92 8.95 11.31
CA VAL A 1054 -35.53 10.00 10.37
C VAL A 1054 -35.01 11.22 11.12
N VAL A 1055 -33.72 11.52 10.93
CA VAL A 1055 -33.04 12.70 11.50
C VAL A 1055 -32.86 13.75 10.42
N ILE A 1056 -33.31 14.99 10.67
CA ILE A 1056 -33.16 16.11 9.73
C ILE A 1056 -32.08 17.05 10.23
N VAL A 1057 -31.09 17.31 9.37
CA VAL A 1057 -29.93 18.14 9.68
C VAL A 1057 -29.87 19.30 8.69
N ALA A 1058 -29.55 20.50 9.16
CA ALA A 1058 -29.37 21.65 8.27
C ALA A 1058 -28.12 21.50 7.40
N ALA A 1059 -28.14 22.00 6.16
CA ALA A 1059 -26.98 21.91 5.28
C ALA A 1059 -25.76 22.67 5.83
N ALA A 1060 -25.99 23.72 6.64
CA ALA A 1060 -24.97 24.47 7.36
C ALA A 1060 -24.40 23.74 8.60
N ASP A 1061 -25.00 22.64 9.04
CA ASP A 1061 -24.55 21.89 10.23
C ASP A 1061 -23.27 21.08 9.95
N PRO A 1062 -22.35 20.93 10.93
CA PRO A 1062 -21.15 20.08 10.77
C PRO A 1062 -21.45 18.61 10.47
N LEU A 1063 -22.65 18.11 10.80
CA LEU A 1063 -23.07 16.74 10.48
C LEU A 1063 -23.52 16.56 9.02
N ASN A 1064 -23.50 17.61 8.19
CA ASN A 1064 -23.65 17.47 6.76
C ASN A 1064 -22.38 16.85 6.14
N LEU A 1065 -22.32 15.51 6.11
CA LEU A 1065 -21.18 14.74 5.61
C LEU A 1065 -21.46 14.05 4.25
N VAL A 1066 -22.52 14.49 3.56
CA VAL A 1066 -22.86 14.02 2.20
C VAL A 1066 -21.85 14.55 1.18
N GLY A 1067 -21.29 13.65 0.37
CA GLY A 1067 -20.18 13.93 -0.53
C GLY A 1067 -18.83 14.10 0.20
N ILE A 1068 -18.76 13.71 1.47
CA ILE A 1068 -17.52 13.67 2.29
C ILE A 1068 -17.29 12.25 2.81
N LEU A 1069 -18.13 11.78 3.73
CA LEU A 1069 -18.10 10.39 4.23
C LEU A 1069 -19.17 9.51 3.59
N LEU A 1070 -20.29 10.11 3.19
CA LEU A 1070 -21.40 9.42 2.56
C LEU A 1070 -21.40 9.71 1.05
N PRO A 1071 -21.81 8.74 0.21
CA PRO A 1071 -21.90 8.94 -1.23
C PRO A 1071 -22.95 10.01 -1.58
N GLY A 1072 -22.73 10.75 -2.67
CA GLY A 1072 -23.64 11.78 -3.18
C GLY A 1072 -22.92 13.09 -3.55
N PRO A 1073 -23.60 14.02 -4.26
CA PRO A 1073 -23.03 15.33 -4.56
C PRO A 1073 -22.83 16.13 -3.27
N ARG A 1074 -21.69 16.83 -3.18
CA ARG A 1074 -21.36 17.64 -1.99
C ARG A 1074 -22.37 18.77 -1.82
N LEU A 1075 -23.08 18.78 -0.69
CA LEU A 1075 -24.09 19.79 -0.39
C LEU A 1075 -23.44 21.04 0.22
N PRO A 1076 -23.61 22.24 -0.38
CA PRO A 1076 -23.06 23.49 0.15
C PRO A 1076 -23.59 23.82 1.54
N ALA A 1077 -22.74 24.39 2.41
CA ALA A 1077 -23.09 24.75 3.78
C ALA A 1077 -23.97 26.02 3.86
N THR A 1078 -25.21 25.94 3.37
CA THR A 1078 -26.14 27.08 3.37
C THR A 1078 -27.21 26.94 4.46
N ALA A 1079 -27.75 28.08 4.91
CA ALA A 1079 -28.78 28.11 5.95
C ALA A 1079 -30.22 27.84 5.43
N ARG A 1080 -30.39 27.50 4.14
CA ARG A 1080 -31.73 27.30 3.52
C ARG A 1080 -32.10 25.83 3.36
N GLU A 1081 -31.13 25.01 3.01
CA GLU A 1081 -31.34 23.60 2.70
C GLU A 1081 -31.17 22.72 3.95
N VAL A 1082 -31.80 21.55 3.92
CA VAL A 1082 -31.65 20.49 4.90
C VAL A 1082 -31.42 19.16 4.20
N VAL A 1083 -30.88 18.20 4.94
CA VAL A 1083 -30.74 16.80 4.55
C VAL A 1083 -31.48 15.93 5.57
N ALA A 1084 -32.29 14.99 5.07
CA ALA A 1084 -32.93 13.98 5.89
C ALA A 1084 -32.14 12.68 5.80
N PHE A 1085 -31.82 12.10 6.95
CA PHE A 1085 -31.15 10.82 7.09
C PHE A 1085 -32.14 9.79 7.63
N ARG A 1086 -32.19 8.61 7.02
CA ARG A 1086 -32.87 7.44 7.58
C ARG A 1086 -31.81 6.41 7.93
N ASP A 1087 -31.74 6.04 9.20
CA ASP A 1087 -30.76 5.07 9.72
C ASP A 1087 -29.29 5.43 9.36
N GLY A 1088 -28.98 6.74 9.27
CA GLY A 1088 -27.65 7.24 8.90
C GLY A 1088 -27.38 7.38 7.40
N VAL A 1089 -28.32 6.99 6.54
CA VAL A 1089 -28.23 7.13 5.08
C VAL A 1089 -29.01 8.36 4.62
N PRO A 1090 -28.43 9.25 3.78
CA PRO A 1090 -29.14 10.41 3.26
C PRO A 1090 -30.23 9.95 2.28
N VAL A 1091 -31.48 10.35 2.53
CA VAL A 1091 -32.64 9.95 1.71
C VAL A 1091 -33.24 11.09 0.89
N GLU A 1092 -33.16 12.33 1.39
CA GLU A 1092 -33.75 13.51 0.75
C GLU A 1092 -32.94 14.78 1.08
N THR A 1093 -32.86 15.70 0.11
CA THR A 1093 -32.22 17.03 0.28
C THR A 1093 -33.09 18.14 -0.31
N GLY A 1094 -33.06 19.33 0.29
CA GLY A 1094 -33.73 20.52 -0.24
C GLY A 1094 -34.25 21.45 0.85
N ASP A 1095 -35.16 22.36 0.52
CA ASP A 1095 -35.81 23.21 1.53
C ASP A 1095 -36.62 22.36 2.52
N LEU A 1096 -36.57 22.74 3.80
CA LEU A 1096 -37.20 21.98 4.91
C LEU A 1096 -38.66 21.61 4.64
N GLY A 1097 -39.48 22.55 4.15
CA GLY A 1097 -40.88 22.29 3.84
C GLY A 1097 -41.10 21.27 2.71
N ALA A 1098 -40.21 21.28 1.70
CA ALA A 1098 -40.27 20.33 0.59
C ALA A 1098 -39.81 18.94 1.04
N VAL A 1099 -38.77 18.86 1.87
CA VAL A 1099 -38.27 17.60 2.45
C VAL A 1099 -39.33 16.96 3.35
N LEU A 1100 -39.94 17.72 4.26
CA LEU A 1100 -41.03 17.22 5.13
C LEU A 1100 -42.24 16.75 4.31
N SER A 1101 -42.60 17.45 3.24
CA SER A 1101 -43.70 17.06 2.36
C SER A 1101 -43.43 15.76 1.61
N ARG A 1102 -42.19 15.51 1.18
CA ARG A 1102 -41.79 14.28 0.51
C ARG A 1102 -41.68 13.09 1.46
N LEU A 1103 -41.18 13.30 2.68
CA LEU A 1103 -41.11 12.28 3.73
C LEU A 1103 -42.51 11.83 4.21
N GLY A 1104 -43.50 12.72 4.19
CA GLY A 1104 -44.88 12.43 4.59
C GLY A 1104 -45.77 11.77 3.53
N ARG A 1105 -45.27 11.53 2.31
CA ARG A 1105 -46.00 10.75 1.29
C ARG A 1105 -45.60 9.27 1.40
N PRO A 1106 -46.55 8.32 1.61
CA PRO A 1106 -46.21 6.91 1.52
C PRO A 1106 -45.66 6.62 0.12
N SER A 1107 -44.52 5.95 0.07
CA SER A 1107 -43.84 5.56 -1.17
C SER A 1107 -44.84 4.89 -2.11
N ARG A 1108 -45.19 5.56 -3.22
CA ARG A 1108 -45.74 4.87 -4.38
C ARG A 1108 -44.58 4.05 -4.93
N ALA A 1109 -44.57 2.77 -4.59
CA ALA A 1109 -43.81 1.77 -5.32
C ALA A 1109 -44.02 2.01 -6.82
N THR A 1110 -42.95 2.41 -7.50
CA THR A 1110 -42.86 2.39 -8.95
C THR A 1110 -42.90 0.93 -9.39
N GLY A 1111 -44.12 0.44 -9.57
CA GLY A 1111 -44.39 -0.71 -10.40
C GLY A 1111 -44.18 -0.35 -11.87
N ALA A 1112 -43.34 -1.16 -12.51
CA ALA A 1112 -43.30 -1.50 -13.93
C ALA A 1112 -42.79 -0.45 -14.94
N ARG A 1113 -41.68 -0.77 -15.63
CA ARG A 1113 -41.66 -1.26 -17.04
C ARG A 1113 -40.24 -1.26 -17.63
N ARG A 1114 -39.81 -2.45 -18.07
CA ARG A 1114 -38.64 -2.81 -18.91
C ARG A 1114 -37.25 -2.69 -18.31
#